data_AF-A0A350JFG8-F1
#
_entry.id   AF-A0A350JFG8-F1
#
_cell.length_a   1.000
_cell.length_b   1.000
_cell.length_c   1.000
_cell.angle_alpha   90.00
_cell.angle_beta   90.00
_cell.angle_gamma   90.00
#
_symmetry.space_group_name_H-M   'P 1'
#
loop_
_entity.id
_entity.type
_entity.pdbx_description
1 polymer ?
#
loop_
_entity_poly.entity_id
_entity_poly.type
_entity_poly.pdbx_seq_one_letter_code
_entity_poly.pdbx_strand_id
1 'polypeptide(L)'
;TTFTGATMDPVTNLPFYKKTIEIASEIVDVNATIGGQTTKLLEGKERLIVERGSFSNEFAITSSIRKAGAKKYLVIEVTPFRLTSRGLEKLMSFDIDLGYARNPGRDGERENSWKTESVLANGQWYEVRTGEDRVYKLTYSYLREAGFNMSQVNSSSIHVYGTPGGELTTQNDGKRPDDLTELSIEVQDGGDGLFGPGDQVLFYGEDQVIWSLQNERFLHNTNKYDDSSSYFITIGGPSEAANRVLSKSVGGASNKTTAIYDFIDFHETESSNLIKSGQDWYGEQLGLVSNYDFGFSVPDVIKSQEASVRSRFAMRSVSISGNGLTMSLPNQGGKSDKVTINSVSSAYATQYARAKTATIEFNPVSSDFLTKLTIDKPKNPNAQAWVDYIEVNARRSLVFIEPVMCFRDKETVGANNRTSFSLKSANSNIRVWDVTNVSRITQLALSGNVSSRFEFISETDSLKEFVVFTDNSLAVPSRVGPVENQNLHALRDIDYLIITHPNFKSHSDQLAELHQKNDGFTTAVVEVGDIYNEFSGGSQDITAIKEFVRMLYFTGQGGAHPLKYLLLFGDASYDFKNRVSGNSNFVPSHQTKESLVPTASVVSDDFYGLLDDDEGEAPIDLIDIAIGRLPARTKLEAEQMVNKILHYTESKGTFGDWRNSVALVADDPEGGRADFQDQCSILGDLADSLSPEFNIHKIFLDAFTQVAGSGGERYPDAADAISERVRKGALMMYYIGHGGELGWAHERVLEVPTINKWENLNNLPLFITATCEFTRYDDPRRTSAGEYVMFNPSGGGVALLTTTRAVYSGPNFDLTYSFTRQAFEALKGEKPRLGDMCAQTKVENASTGAAGNNTRCFTLLGDPAMRLAFPQERVVVTELPDTIRGLEKVLIKGYVADRDSNIIKDFNGLVYPTLYDKISRIQGQNNDGEGVFFYNERRNILFRGKSSVKNGEFEFEFVVPKDINRAFGDGKLSFYAHNGVYDASGADFGCTIGGLSDNPILDEDGPQVDLYMNDDKFVFGGMTNEDPDLFAKIWDENG
;
A
#
# COMPACT_ATOMS: atom_id res chain seq x y z
N THR A 1 30.74 11.94 -11.75
CA THR A 1 29.99 10.86 -11.07
C THR A 1 30.74 9.54 -11.15
N THR A 2 30.73 8.75 -10.06
CA THR A 2 31.18 7.35 -10.02
C THR A 2 30.00 6.44 -9.68
N PHE A 3 30.14 5.12 -9.83
CA PHE A 3 29.13 4.15 -9.39
C PHE A 3 29.24 3.79 -7.90
N THR A 4 29.82 4.69 -7.08
CA THR A 4 29.83 4.54 -5.63
C THR A 4 28.40 4.75 -5.12
N GLY A 5 27.83 3.77 -4.40
CA GLY A 5 26.42 3.80 -4.00
C GLY A 5 25.43 3.44 -5.13
N ALA A 6 25.90 2.78 -6.19
CA ALA A 6 25.01 2.24 -7.23
C ALA A 6 24.09 1.15 -6.67
N THR A 7 22.84 1.13 -7.13
CA THR A 7 21.84 0.12 -6.76
C THR A 7 22.00 -1.11 -7.66
N MET A 8 21.74 -2.30 -7.14
CA MET A 8 21.67 -3.51 -7.93
C MET A 8 20.23 -3.78 -8.35
N ASP A 9 19.99 -4.00 -9.64
CA ASP A 9 18.72 -4.56 -10.10
C ASP A 9 18.66 -6.03 -9.63
N PRO A 10 17.71 -6.38 -8.75
CA PRO A 10 17.65 -7.70 -8.16
C PRO A 10 17.17 -8.80 -9.13
N VAL A 11 16.55 -8.43 -10.26
CA VAL A 11 16.07 -9.36 -11.28
C VAL A 11 17.19 -9.69 -12.25
N THR A 12 17.86 -8.66 -12.78
CA THR A 12 18.94 -8.84 -13.76
C THR A 12 20.31 -9.09 -13.11
N ASN A 13 20.47 -8.78 -11.83
CA ASN A 13 21.75 -8.72 -11.11
C ASN A 13 22.74 -7.75 -11.77
N LEU A 14 22.25 -6.69 -12.41
CA LEU A 14 23.09 -5.65 -13.00
C LEU A 14 23.08 -4.39 -12.11
N PRO A 15 24.24 -3.78 -11.82
CA PRO A 15 24.26 -2.48 -11.17
C PRO A 15 23.70 -1.40 -12.10
N PHE A 16 23.03 -0.41 -11.52
CA PHE A 16 22.67 0.84 -12.17
C PHE A 16 22.88 2.00 -11.20
N TYR A 17 23.22 3.17 -11.75
CA TYR A 17 23.27 4.39 -10.97
C TYR A 17 21.91 5.06 -11.01
N LYS A 18 21.36 5.44 -9.86
CA LYS A 18 20.15 6.24 -9.76
C LYS A 18 20.44 7.57 -9.07
N LYS A 19 19.75 8.63 -9.48
CA LYS A 19 19.78 9.92 -8.78
C LYS A 19 18.46 10.64 -8.96
N THR A 20 17.86 11.03 -7.85
CA THR A 20 16.72 11.96 -7.82
C THR A 20 17.22 13.32 -7.38
N ILE A 21 16.93 14.37 -8.14
CA ILE A 21 17.30 15.74 -7.79
C ILE A 21 16.08 16.66 -7.83
N GLU A 22 15.92 17.52 -6.83
CA GLU A 22 14.93 18.60 -6.88
C GLU A 22 15.33 19.59 -7.98
N ILE A 23 14.38 19.97 -8.83
CA ILE A 23 14.57 20.91 -9.92
C ILE A 23 13.60 22.09 -9.80
N ALA A 24 13.98 23.22 -10.39
CA ALA A 24 13.17 24.43 -10.36
C ALA A 24 11.84 24.23 -11.11
N SER A 25 10.76 24.84 -10.60
CA SER A 25 9.40 24.66 -11.11
C SER A 25 9.23 25.07 -12.58
N GLU A 26 10.03 26.01 -13.10
CA GLU A 26 9.95 26.48 -14.49
C GLU A 26 10.54 25.49 -15.52
N ILE A 27 11.17 24.41 -15.06
CA ILE A 27 11.70 23.36 -15.92
C ILE A 27 10.55 22.44 -16.34
N VAL A 28 10.36 22.30 -17.65
CA VAL A 28 9.27 21.49 -18.24
C VAL A 28 9.78 20.26 -18.96
N ASP A 29 11.06 20.25 -19.35
CA ASP A 29 11.70 19.09 -19.96
C ASP A 29 13.20 19.10 -19.65
N VAL A 30 13.78 17.90 -19.55
CA VAL A 30 15.21 17.70 -19.32
C VAL A 30 15.74 16.63 -20.26
N ASN A 31 16.73 17.01 -21.06
CA ASN A 31 17.54 16.06 -21.81
C ASN A 31 18.80 15.72 -20.99
N ALA A 32 18.90 14.49 -20.52
CA ALA A 32 20.09 13.99 -19.82
C ALA A 32 20.98 13.19 -20.78
N THR A 33 22.26 13.56 -20.84
CA THR A 33 23.27 12.86 -21.64
C THR A 33 24.51 12.52 -20.82
N ILE A 34 25.25 11.50 -21.24
CA ILE A 34 26.47 11.05 -20.58
C ILE A 34 27.68 11.73 -21.23
N GLY A 35 28.35 12.59 -20.47
CA GLY A 35 29.61 13.26 -20.81
C GLY A 35 30.81 12.68 -20.06
N GLY A 36 32.02 13.19 -20.34
CA GLY A 36 33.21 12.93 -19.51
C GLY A 36 33.54 11.45 -19.24
N GLN A 37 33.17 10.53 -20.14
CA GLN A 37 33.17 9.10 -19.85
C GLN A 37 34.59 8.51 -19.73
N THR A 38 34.81 7.75 -18.66
CA THR A 38 35.95 6.82 -18.53
C THR A 38 35.41 5.40 -18.55
N THR A 39 35.88 4.58 -19.49
CA THR A 39 35.39 3.20 -19.69
C THR A 39 36.50 2.17 -19.59
N LYS A 40 36.14 0.95 -19.22
CA LYS A 40 37.04 -0.21 -19.19
C LYS A 40 36.41 -1.39 -19.94
N LEU A 41 37.19 -2.15 -20.72
CA LEU A 41 36.70 -3.40 -21.31
C LEU A 41 36.45 -4.42 -20.19
N LEU A 42 35.32 -5.12 -20.24
CA LEU A 42 34.99 -6.18 -19.28
C LEU A 42 35.76 -7.46 -19.64
N GLU A 43 36.51 -7.96 -18.67
CA GLU A 43 37.34 -9.16 -18.79
C GLU A 43 37.10 -10.10 -17.60
N GLY A 44 37.47 -11.37 -17.78
CA GLY A 44 37.44 -12.37 -16.70
C GLY A 44 36.05 -12.60 -16.10
N LYS A 45 35.98 -12.72 -14.77
CA LYS A 45 34.76 -13.08 -14.03
C LYS A 45 33.66 -12.02 -14.14
N GLU A 46 34.00 -10.74 -14.22
CA GLU A 46 33.01 -9.67 -14.34
C GLU A 46 32.19 -9.80 -15.62
N ARG A 47 32.84 -10.18 -16.73
CA ARG A 47 32.16 -10.39 -18.01
C ARG A 47 31.11 -11.51 -17.96
N LEU A 48 31.41 -12.62 -17.26
CA LEU A 48 30.51 -13.76 -17.13
C LEU A 48 29.23 -13.44 -16.35
N ILE A 49 29.30 -12.48 -15.42
CA ILE A 49 28.15 -12.02 -14.64
C ILE A 49 27.22 -11.18 -15.53
N VAL A 50 27.81 -10.34 -16.39
CA VAL A 50 27.08 -9.35 -17.19
C VAL A 50 26.52 -9.92 -18.51
N GLU A 51 27.13 -10.96 -19.09
CA GLU A 51 26.72 -11.55 -20.39
C GLU A 51 25.27 -12.09 -20.46
N ARG A 52 24.54 -12.13 -19.34
CA ARG A 52 23.11 -12.50 -19.31
C ARG A 52 22.17 -11.35 -19.72
N GLY A 53 22.67 -10.12 -19.82
CA GLY A 53 21.91 -8.94 -20.23
C GLY A 53 21.93 -8.68 -21.73
N SER A 54 20.93 -7.94 -22.22
CA SER A 54 20.95 -7.36 -23.58
C SER A 54 21.41 -5.91 -23.49
N PHE A 55 22.45 -5.55 -24.25
CA PHE A 55 23.06 -4.21 -24.19
C PHE A 55 23.08 -3.53 -25.55
N SER A 56 22.76 -2.24 -25.56
CA SER A 56 22.92 -1.35 -26.72
C SER A 56 24.39 -1.01 -26.97
N ASN A 57 24.66 -0.40 -28.12
CA ASN A 57 25.97 0.16 -28.47
C ASN A 57 26.31 1.47 -27.72
N GLU A 58 25.32 2.10 -27.11
CA GLU A 58 25.45 3.27 -26.24
C GLU A 58 25.11 2.91 -24.79
N PHE A 59 25.62 3.68 -23.82
CA PHE A 59 25.20 3.55 -22.43
C PHE A 59 23.77 4.06 -22.29
N ALA A 60 22.89 3.28 -21.68
CA ALA A 60 21.52 3.68 -21.46
C ALA A 60 21.46 4.72 -20.33
N ILE A 61 20.83 5.86 -20.61
CA ILE A 61 20.44 6.88 -19.64
C ILE A 61 18.95 7.17 -19.82
N THR A 62 18.21 7.21 -18.72
CA THR A 62 16.82 7.65 -18.70
C THR A 62 16.70 8.85 -17.77
N SER A 63 15.83 9.79 -18.12
CA SER A 63 15.50 10.94 -17.30
C SER A 63 14.00 11.18 -17.35
N SER A 64 13.39 11.45 -16.20
CA SER A 64 11.96 11.73 -16.10
C SER A 64 11.71 12.80 -15.05
N ILE A 65 10.92 13.82 -15.40
CA ILE A 65 10.41 14.80 -14.44
C ILE A 65 9.21 14.18 -13.74
N ARG A 66 9.18 14.26 -12.42
CA ARG A 66 8.06 13.86 -11.57
C ARG A 66 7.81 14.96 -10.55
N LYS A 67 6.63 14.96 -9.97
CA LYS A 67 6.23 15.93 -8.94
C LYS A 67 5.92 15.15 -7.66
N ALA A 68 6.20 15.77 -6.53
CA ALA A 68 5.76 15.30 -5.23
C ALA A 68 5.40 16.54 -4.43
N GLY A 69 4.10 16.74 -4.26
CA GLY A 69 3.53 17.97 -3.73
C GLY A 69 3.85 19.14 -4.66
N ALA A 70 4.23 20.27 -4.06
CA ALA A 70 4.61 21.47 -4.80
C ALA A 70 6.01 21.40 -5.46
N LYS A 71 6.75 20.29 -5.30
CA LYS A 71 8.14 20.16 -5.75
C LYS A 71 8.25 19.33 -7.01
N LYS A 72 9.16 19.73 -7.91
CA LYS A 72 9.54 18.93 -9.09
C LYS A 72 10.87 18.22 -8.84
N TYR A 73 10.94 16.97 -9.29
CA TYR A 73 12.10 16.11 -9.19
C TYR A 73 12.48 15.58 -10.57
N LEU A 74 13.76 15.50 -10.85
CA LEU A 74 14.32 14.77 -11.98
C LEU A 74 14.87 13.44 -11.49
N VAL A 75 14.28 12.34 -11.94
CA VAL A 75 14.75 10.98 -11.70
C VAL A 75 15.64 10.57 -12.87
N ILE A 76 16.89 10.22 -12.58
CA ILE A 76 17.90 9.81 -13.58
C ILE A 76 18.37 8.38 -13.26
N GLU A 77 18.40 7.52 -14.27
CA GLU A 77 19.01 6.19 -14.16
C GLU A 77 20.04 5.98 -15.27
N VAL A 78 21.17 5.34 -14.94
CA VAL A 78 22.26 5.04 -15.87
C VAL A 78 22.70 3.58 -15.73
N THR A 79 22.65 2.84 -16.84
CA THR A 79 23.17 1.47 -16.93
C THR A 79 24.66 1.52 -17.33
N PRO A 80 25.58 0.92 -16.54
CA PRO A 80 27.02 1.05 -16.73
C PRO A 80 27.58 0.22 -17.88
N PHE A 81 26.76 -0.44 -18.70
CA PHE A 81 27.23 -1.41 -19.69
C PHE A 81 26.74 -1.07 -21.10
N ARG A 82 27.65 -1.25 -22.07
CA ARG A 82 27.35 -1.17 -23.50
C ARG A 82 28.12 -2.22 -24.28
N LEU A 83 27.60 -2.64 -25.42
CA LEU A 83 28.25 -3.57 -26.33
C LEU A 83 28.87 -2.83 -27.52
N THR A 84 30.20 -2.82 -27.60
CA THR A 84 30.95 -2.20 -28.71
C THR A 84 31.54 -3.24 -29.65
N SER A 85 32.11 -2.80 -30.78
CA SER A 85 32.87 -3.67 -31.69
C SER A 85 34.10 -4.32 -31.04
N ARG A 86 34.61 -3.76 -29.94
CA ARG A 86 35.74 -4.30 -29.16
C ARG A 86 35.29 -5.30 -28.09
N GLY A 87 33.99 -5.40 -27.84
CA GLY A 87 33.40 -6.19 -26.76
C GLY A 87 32.59 -5.33 -25.78
N LEU A 88 32.19 -5.96 -24.67
CA LEU A 88 31.41 -5.34 -23.61
C LEU A 88 32.28 -4.36 -22.81
N GLU A 89 31.85 -3.12 -22.70
CA GLU A 89 32.54 -2.06 -21.95
C GLU A 89 31.73 -1.66 -20.70
N LYS A 90 32.44 -1.38 -19.60
CA LYS A 90 31.91 -0.86 -18.35
C LYS A 90 32.24 0.63 -18.22
N LEU A 91 31.25 1.44 -17.85
CA LEU A 91 31.41 2.84 -17.47
C LEU A 91 31.96 2.92 -16.04
N MET A 92 33.12 3.56 -15.86
CA MET A 92 33.80 3.68 -14.56
C MET A 92 33.47 5.01 -13.88
N SER A 93 33.49 6.09 -14.66
CA SER A 93 33.09 7.42 -14.25
C SER A 93 32.52 8.17 -15.45
N PHE A 94 31.67 9.15 -15.15
CA PHE A 94 30.97 9.93 -16.15
C PHE A 94 30.49 11.25 -15.57
N ASP A 95 30.19 12.19 -16.45
CA ASP A 95 29.44 13.40 -16.13
C ASP A 95 28.01 13.24 -16.65
N ILE A 96 27.06 13.84 -15.94
CA ILE A 96 25.67 13.93 -16.40
C ILE A 96 25.49 15.35 -16.89
N ASP A 97 25.37 15.51 -18.20
CA ASP A 97 25.13 16.80 -18.84
C ASP A 97 23.61 16.97 -18.99
N LEU A 98 23.06 17.98 -18.29
CA LEU A 98 21.63 18.27 -18.27
C LEU A 98 21.32 19.49 -19.13
N GLY A 99 20.55 19.29 -20.19
CA GLY A 99 19.94 20.35 -20.97
C GLY A 99 18.51 20.62 -20.50
N TYR A 100 18.25 21.81 -19.95
CA TYR A 100 16.93 22.20 -19.47
C TYR A 100 16.15 22.96 -20.53
N ALA A 101 14.92 22.53 -20.81
CA ALA A 101 13.93 23.36 -21.47
C ALA A 101 13.10 24.09 -20.40
N ARG A 102 13.00 25.41 -20.54
CA ARG A 102 12.19 26.25 -19.64
C ARG A 102 11.02 26.80 -20.39
N ASN A 103 9.83 26.75 -19.80
CA ASN A 103 8.69 27.49 -20.27
C ASN A 103 8.34 28.56 -19.23
N PRO A 104 8.41 29.87 -19.56
CA PRO A 104 8.03 30.94 -18.64
C PRO A 104 6.50 31.07 -18.46
N GLY A 105 5.69 30.29 -19.19
CA GLY A 105 4.23 30.26 -19.07
C GLY A 105 3.77 29.21 -18.04
N ARG A 106 2.77 29.59 -17.23
CA ARG A 106 2.06 28.71 -16.26
C ARG A 106 1.94 27.29 -16.81
N ASP A 107 2.42 26.31 -16.04
CA ASP A 107 2.06 24.91 -16.24
C ASP A 107 0.53 24.87 -16.36
N GLY A 108 0.04 24.35 -17.48
CA GLY A 108 -1.38 24.17 -17.70
C GLY A 108 -1.86 23.03 -16.82
N GLU A 109 -2.10 23.28 -15.54
CA GLU A 109 -3.01 22.47 -14.76
C GLU A 109 -4.33 22.43 -15.52
N ARG A 110 -4.80 21.22 -15.85
CA ARG A 110 -6.20 21.09 -16.25
C ARG A 110 -7.00 21.55 -15.05
N GLU A 111 -7.91 22.51 -15.24
CA GLU A 111 -8.99 22.71 -14.29
C GLU A 111 -9.84 21.43 -14.32
N ASN A 112 -9.48 20.45 -13.48
CA ASN A 112 -10.40 19.40 -13.10
C ASN A 112 -11.52 20.12 -12.33
N SER A 113 -12.67 20.31 -12.97
CA SER A 113 -13.80 20.98 -12.34
C SER A 113 -14.61 19.95 -11.57
N TRP A 114 -14.27 19.72 -10.30
CA TRP A 114 -15.13 18.97 -9.39
C TRP A 114 -16.37 19.77 -9.05
N LYS A 115 -17.49 19.08 -8.82
CA LYS A 115 -18.70 19.66 -8.26
C LYS A 115 -18.40 20.25 -6.89
N THR A 116 -19.19 21.27 -6.55
CA THR A 116 -19.11 21.97 -5.26
C THR A 116 -20.09 21.41 -4.24
N GLU A 117 -21.13 20.69 -4.69
CA GLU A 117 -22.11 20.02 -3.85
C GLU A 117 -22.49 18.67 -4.47
N SER A 118 -22.63 17.63 -3.64
CA SER A 118 -23.20 16.35 -4.03
C SER A 118 -24.72 16.45 -4.21
N VAL A 119 -25.28 15.65 -5.13
CA VAL A 119 -26.74 15.44 -5.16
C VAL A 119 -27.27 14.83 -3.85
N LEU A 120 -26.45 14.08 -3.11
CA LEU A 120 -26.81 13.46 -1.82
C LEU A 120 -26.82 14.46 -0.66
N ALA A 121 -26.49 15.73 -0.89
CA ALA A 121 -26.39 16.74 0.17
C ALA A 121 -27.72 17.00 0.89
N ASN A 122 -28.85 16.78 0.20
CA ASN A 122 -30.18 17.01 0.74
C ASN A 122 -31.19 16.01 0.14
N GLY A 123 -32.23 15.71 0.91
CA GLY A 123 -33.34 14.86 0.47
C GLY A 123 -33.57 13.66 1.38
N GLN A 124 -34.46 12.76 0.93
CA GLN A 124 -34.63 11.42 1.48
C GLN A 124 -34.12 10.44 0.43
N TRP A 125 -33.11 9.64 0.79
CA TRP A 125 -32.42 8.75 -0.13
C TRP A 125 -32.59 7.29 0.26
N TYR A 126 -32.68 6.42 -0.75
CA TYR A 126 -32.73 4.98 -0.57
C TYR A 126 -31.89 4.27 -1.63
N GLU A 127 -30.93 3.46 -1.19
CA GLU A 127 -30.04 2.69 -2.06
C GLU A 127 -30.66 1.34 -2.43
N VAL A 128 -30.53 0.98 -3.70
CA VAL A 128 -30.87 -0.33 -4.27
C VAL A 128 -29.73 -0.84 -5.14
N ARG A 129 -29.64 -2.15 -5.32
CA ARG A 129 -28.57 -2.80 -6.12
C ARG A 129 -29.11 -3.67 -7.24
N THR A 130 -28.40 -3.71 -8.36
CA THR A 130 -28.61 -4.62 -9.50
C THR A 130 -27.37 -5.47 -9.75
N GLY A 131 -27.53 -6.61 -10.43
CA GLY A 131 -26.40 -7.52 -10.73
C GLY A 131 -26.39 -8.05 -12.16
N GLU A 132 -27.26 -7.53 -13.02
CA GLU A 132 -27.34 -7.92 -14.43
C GLU A 132 -27.92 -6.76 -15.26
N ASP A 133 -27.47 -6.66 -16.51
CA ASP A 133 -28.00 -5.76 -17.55
C ASP A 133 -29.48 -6.02 -17.83
N ARG A 134 -30.38 -5.29 -17.18
CA ARG A 134 -31.84 -5.49 -17.28
C ARG A 134 -32.64 -4.21 -17.05
N VAL A 135 -33.91 -4.25 -17.43
CA VAL A 135 -34.88 -3.24 -16.99
C VAL A 135 -35.50 -3.67 -15.67
N TYR A 136 -35.35 -2.81 -14.66
CA TYR A 136 -35.81 -3.01 -13.29
C TYR A 136 -37.06 -2.16 -13.02
N LYS A 137 -37.92 -2.64 -12.12
CA LYS A 137 -39.14 -1.95 -11.68
C LYS A 137 -39.13 -1.63 -10.19
N LEU A 138 -39.62 -0.44 -9.86
CA LEU A 138 -39.89 0.04 -8.52
C LEU A 138 -41.39 0.34 -8.41
N THR A 139 -42.13 -0.48 -7.67
CA THR A 139 -43.58 -0.31 -7.51
C THR A 139 -43.93 0.68 -6.40
N TYR A 140 -45.17 1.17 -6.38
CA TYR A 140 -45.70 1.93 -5.23
C TYR A 140 -45.46 1.25 -3.87
N SER A 141 -45.68 -0.07 -3.79
CA SER A 141 -45.43 -0.82 -2.56
C SER A 141 -43.95 -0.86 -2.19
N TYR A 142 -43.07 -0.95 -3.19
CA TYR A 142 -41.63 -0.93 -2.99
C TYR A 142 -41.18 0.40 -2.37
N LEU A 143 -41.58 1.54 -2.95
CA LEU A 143 -41.20 2.86 -2.45
C LEU A 143 -41.79 3.15 -1.06
N ARG A 144 -43.03 2.71 -0.81
CA ARG A 144 -43.62 2.80 0.54
C ARG A 144 -42.81 2.02 1.58
N GLU A 145 -42.38 0.81 1.24
CA GLU A 145 -41.58 -0.05 2.13
C GLU A 145 -40.14 0.46 2.29
N ALA A 146 -39.62 1.20 1.31
CA ALA A 146 -38.37 1.96 1.41
C ALA A 146 -38.48 3.18 2.34
N GLY A 147 -39.68 3.48 2.87
CA GLY A 147 -39.90 4.52 3.87
C GLY A 147 -40.32 5.88 3.29
N PHE A 148 -40.58 5.97 1.98
CA PHE A 148 -41.07 7.21 1.38
C PHE A 148 -42.54 7.49 1.76
N ASN A 149 -42.88 8.77 1.95
CA ASN A 149 -44.27 9.17 2.11
C ASN A 149 -44.98 9.15 0.76
N MET A 150 -45.80 8.12 0.54
CA MET A 150 -46.49 7.90 -0.73
C MET A 150 -47.84 8.62 -0.86
N SER A 151 -48.17 9.54 0.06
CA SER A 151 -49.42 10.31 -0.04
C SER A 151 -49.29 11.43 -1.08
N GLN A 152 -50.04 11.31 -2.19
CA GLN A 152 -50.08 12.32 -3.27
C GLN A 152 -48.71 12.63 -3.90
N VAL A 153 -47.88 11.61 -4.11
CA VAL A 153 -46.59 11.76 -4.81
C VAL A 153 -46.85 12.12 -6.27
N ASN A 154 -46.23 13.20 -6.74
CA ASN A 154 -46.24 13.55 -8.16
C ASN A 154 -45.29 12.61 -8.92
N SER A 155 -45.76 11.98 -10.00
CA SER A 155 -44.94 11.11 -10.86
C SER A 155 -43.69 11.80 -11.39
N SER A 156 -43.70 13.13 -11.55
CA SER A 156 -42.55 13.91 -12.01
C SER A 156 -41.46 14.10 -10.95
N SER A 157 -41.76 13.85 -9.66
CA SER A 157 -40.81 14.09 -8.56
C SER A 157 -40.01 12.85 -8.16
N ILE A 158 -40.16 11.73 -8.86
CA ILE A 158 -39.37 10.52 -8.62
C ILE A 158 -38.12 10.58 -9.49
N HIS A 159 -36.96 10.36 -8.86
CA HIS A 159 -35.66 10.37 -9.51
C HIS A 159 -34.88 9.09 -9.13
N VAL A 160 -34.00 8.66 -10.04
CA VAL A 160 -33.04 7.58 -9.82
C VAL A 160 -31.68 8.06 -10.26
N TYR A 161 -30.69 7.92 -9.39
CA TYR A 161 -29.31 8.33 -9.59
C TYR A 161 -28.38 7.11 -9.51
N GLY A 162 -27.25 7.17 -10.19
CA GLY A 162 -26.24 6.12 -10.22
C GLY A 162 -25.08 6.48 -11.13
N THR A 163 -24.11 5.59 -11.25
CA THR A 163 -23.04 5.68 -12.24
C THR A 163 -23.10 4.48 -13.17
N PRO A 164 -22.46 4.55 -14.35
CA PRO A 164 -22.30 3.37 -15.18
C PRO A 164 -21.61 2.23 -14.43
N GLY A 165 -21.98 0.99 -14.74
CA GLY A 165 -21.34 -0.21 -14.19
C GLY A 165 -19.87 -0.36 -14.63
N GLY A 166 -19.11 -1.20 -13.91
CA GLY A 166 -17.71 -1.50 -14.17
C GLY A 166 -16.72 -0.83 -13.22
N GLU A 167 -15.44 -1.13 -13.41
CA GLU A 167 -14.34 -0.60 -12.60
C GLU A 167 -13.92 0.81 -13.06
N LEU A 168 -13.64 1.70 -12.11
CA LEU A 168 -13.04 2.99 -12.41
C LEU A 168 -11.57 2.83 -12.83
N THR A 169 -11.16 3.55 -13.87
CA THR A 169 -9.75 3.54 -14.33
C THR A 169 -8.79 4.00 -13.24
N THR A 170 -7.69 3.28 -13.02
CA THR A 170 -6.63 3.67 -12.05
C THR A 170 -5.76 4.83 -12.51
N GLN A 171 -5.79 5.18 -13.82
CA GLN A 171 -5.03 6.29 -14.39
C GLN A 171 -5.69 7.64 -14.11
N ASN A 172 -4.93 8.61 -13.61
CA ASN A 172 -5.44 9.90 -13.11
C ASN A 172 -5.99 10.82 -14.22
N ASP A 173 -5.56 10.65 -15.47
CA ASP A 173 -6.06 11.38 -16.63
C ASP A 173 -7.31 10.74 -17.27
N GLY A 174 -7.74 9.59 -16.74
CA GLY A 174 -8.92 8.86 -17.20
C GLY A 174 -10.22 9.55 -16.81
N LYS A 175 -11.25 9.42 -17.67
CA LYS A 175 -12.58 9.97 -17.38
C LYS A 175 -13.29 9.15 -16.32
N ARG A 176 -13.86 9.82 -15.32
CA ARG A 176 -14.67 9.25 -14.25
C ARG A 176 -15.88 10.15 -14.01
N PRO A 177 -17.03 9.63 -13.56
CA PRO A 177 -18.10 10.46 -13.00
C PRO A 177 -17.55 11.21 -11.79
N ASP A 178 -17.83 12.50 -11.72
CA ASP A 178 -17.42 13.34 -10.59
C ASP A 178 -18.39 13.18 -9.40
N ASP A 179 -19.67 12.94 -9.67
CA ASP A 179 -20.72 12.68 -8.68
C ASP A 179 -21.78 11.78 -9.35
N LEU A 180 -22.80 11.36 -8.60
CA LEU A 180 -23.92 10.59 -9.13
C LEU A 180 -24.59 11.27 -10.33
N THR A 181 -24.90 10.46 -11.35
CA THR A 181 -25.60 10.91 -12.55
C THR A 181 -27.08 10.52 -12.48
N GLU A 182 -27.97 11.41 -12.89
CA GLU A 182 -29.40 11.09 -12.95
C GLU A 182 -29.71 10.20 -14.17
N LEU A 183 -30.37 9.07 -13.92
CA LEU A 183 -30.77 8.11 -14.95
C LEU A 183 -32.08 8.52 -15.63
N SER A 184 -32.23 8.13 -16.89
CA SER A 184 -33.54 8.17 -17.56
C SER A 184 -34.45 7.07 -16.99
N ILE A 185 -35.62 7.47 -16.49
CA ILE A 185 -36.64 6.53 -16.00
C ILE A 185 -37.93 6.61 -16.82
N GLU A 186 -38.70 5.54 -16.85
CA GLU A 186 -40.09 5.56 -17.30
C GLU A 186 -41.00 5.49 -16.08
N VAL A 187 -42.01 6.36 -16.00
CA VAL A 187 -43.03 6.29 -14.96
C VAL A 187 -44.34 5.85 -15.59
N GLN A 188 -44.90 4.76 -15.08
CA GLN A 188 -46.18 4.21 -15.53
C GLN A 188 -47.22 4.45 -14.42
N ASP A 189 -47.94 5.56 -14.54
CA ASP A 189 -48.87 6.11 -13.53
C ASP A 189 -50.34 6.12 -14.01
N GLY A 190 -50.66 5.44 -15.12
CA GLY A 190 -52.00 5.48 -15.70
C GLY A 190 -52.42 6.84 -16.29
N GLY A 191 -51.53 7.85 -16.30
CA GLY A 191 -51.73 9.15 -16.94
C GLY A 191 -52.42 10.21 -16.10
N ASP A 192 -52.61 10.00 -14.79
CA ASP A 192 -53.20 10.99 -13.89
C ASP A 192 -52.16 11.95 -13.25
N GLY A 193 -50.87 11.69 -13.46
CA GLY A 193 -49.75 12.49 -12.95
C GLY A 193 -49.43 12.23 -11.47
N LEU A 194 -50.07 11.25 -10.84
CA LEU A 194 -49.85 10.86 -9.45
C LEU A 194 -49.34 9.43 -9.38
N PHE A 195 -48.39 9.17 -8.48
CA PHE A 195 -47.85 7.83 -8.27
C PHE A 195 -48.58 7.13 -7.13
N GLY A 196 -49.57 6.30 -7.48
CA GLY A 196 -50.48 5.57 -6.60
C GLY A 196 -50.40 4.04 -6.68
N PRO A 197 -51.28 3.32 -5.95
CA PRO A 197 -51.30 1.87 -5.94
C PRO A 197 -51.56 1.27 -7.33
N GLY A 198 -50.60 0.47 -7.82
CA GLY A 198 -50.64 -0.12 -9.16
C GLY A 198 -49.55 0.43 -10.09
N ASP A 199 -48.97 1.57 -9.73
CA ASP A 199 -47.98 2.26 -10.53
C ASP A 199 -46.57 1.74 -10.30
N GLN A 200 -45.72 1.95 -11.30
CA GLN A 200 -44.32 1.52 -11.28
C GLN A 200 -43.40 2.49 -12.03
N VAL A 201 -42.18 2.58 -11.55
CA VAL A 201 -41.06 3.24 -12.23
C VAL A 201 -40.16 2.18 -12.82
N LEU A 202 -39.75 2.35 -14.09
CA LEU A 202 -38.79 1.49 -14.77
C LEU A 202 -37.48 2.24 -14.98
N PHE A 203 -36.35 1.56 -14.78
CA PHE A 203 -35.02 2.06 -15.08
C PHE A 203 -34.15 0.93 -15.63
N TYR A 204 -33.10 1.27 -16.37
CA TYR A 204 -32.11 0.30 -16.82
C TYR A 204 -30.98 0.20 -15.78
N GLY A 205 -30.75 -1.00 -15.27
CA GLY A 205 -29.63 -1.31 -14.38
C GLY A 205 -28.58 -2.11 -15.14
N GLU A 206 -27.32 -1.82 -14.86
CA GLU A 206 -26.15 -2.41 -15.51
C GLU A 206 -25.51 -3.50 -14.64
N ASP A 207 -24.89 -4.46 -15.31
CA ASP A 207 -23.95 -5.43 -14.74
C ASP A 207 -22.61 -4.74 -14.38
N GLN A 208 -21.84 -5.35 -13.48
CA GLN A 208 -20.45 -4.97 -13.20
C GLN A 208 -19.46 -5.57 -14.20
N VAL A 209 -19.94 -6.40 -15.13
CA VAL A 209 -19.16 -6.94 -16.26
C VAL A 209 -19.35 -6.05 -17.49
N ILE A 210 -18.28 -5.34 -17.88
CA ILE A 210 -18.30 -4.46 -19.05
C ILE A 210 -17.60 -5.12 -20.24
N TRP A 211 -18.08 -4.84 -21.45
CA TRP A 211 -17.49 -5.36 -22.69
C TRP A 211 -16.88 -4.23 -23.51
N SER A 212 -15.60 -4.38 -23.87
CA SER A 212 -14.87 -3.39 -24.68
C SER A 212 -14.45 -3.98 -26.03
N LEU A 213 -14.66 -3.23 -27.11
CA LEU A 213 -14.22 -3.62 -28.45
C LEU A 213 -12.73 -3.28 -28.62
N GLN A 214 -11.89 -4.30 -28.80
CA GLN A 214 -10.45 -4.17 -29.04
C GLN A 214 -10.01 -5.12 -30.14
N ASN A 215 -9.27 -4.62 -31.14
CA ASN A 215 -8.76 -5.42 -32.26
C ASN A 215 -9.85 -6.31 -32.90
N GLU A 216 -11.02 -5.74 -33.20
CA GLU A 216 -12.18 -6.44 -33.77
C GLU A 216 -12.82 -7.53 -32.88
N ARG A 217 -12.50 -7.61 -31.59
CA ARG A 217 -13.16 -8.54 -30.66
C ARG A 217 -13.66 -7.82 -29.41
N PHE A 218 -14.77 -8.28 -28.86
CA PHE A 218 -15.24 -7.84 -27.57
C PHE A 218 -14.52 -8.64 -26.47
N LEU A 219 -13.94 -7.93 -25.52
CA LEU A 219 -13.26 -8.47 -24.35
C LEU A 219 -14.05 -8.09 -23.11
N HIS A 220 -14.31 -9.05 -22.22
CA HIS A 220 -14.98 -8.75 -20.95
C HIS A 220 -13.98 -8.18 -19.96
N ASN A 221 -14.47 -7.31 -19.07
CA ASN A 221 -13.75 -6.86 -17.90
C ASN A 221 -14.69 -6.95 -16.70
N THR A 222 -14.37 -7.86 -15.79
CA THR A 222 -15.10 -8.07 -14.54
C THR A 222 -14.59 -7.07 -13.51
N ASN A 223 -15.48 -6.25 -12.91
CA ASN A 223 -15.11 -5.37 -11.81
C ASN A 223 -14.44 -6.18 -10.69
N LYS A 224 -13.29 -5.72 -10.19
CA LYS A 224 -12.50 -6.45 -9.19
C LYS A 224 -12.96 -6.22 -7.74
N TYR A 225 -13.81 -5.24 -7.50
CA TYR A 225 -14.16 -4.74 -6.18
C TYR A 225 -15.60 -4.97 -5.74
N ASP A 226 -16.56 -5.02 -6.66
CA ASP A 226 -17.99 -5.28 -6.38
C ASP A 226 -18.61 -6.15 -7.50
N ASP A 227 -19.62 -6.94 -7.16
CA ASP A 227 -20.41 -7.76 -8.10
C ASP A 227 -21.76 -7.10 -8.44
N SER A 228 -22.06 -5.95 -7.84
CA SER A 228 -23.34 -5.27 -7.97
C SER A 228 -23.19 -3.77 -8.24
N SER A 229 -24.10 -3.21 -9.03
CA SER A 229 -24.19 -1.78 -9.30
C SER A 229 -25.23 -1.15 -8.36
N SER A 230 -24.89 -0.04 -7.72
CA SER A 230 -25.78 0.68 -6.81
C SER A 230 -26.52 1.84 -7.50
N TYR A 231 -27.74 2.10 -7.05
CA TYR A 231 -28.60 3.20 -7.49
C TYR A 231 -29.32 3.83 -6.30
N PHE A 232 -29.52 5.14 -6.38
CA PHE A 232 -30.06 5.97 -5.31
C PHE A 232 -31.40 6.57 -5.73
N ILE A 233 -32.44 6.28 -4.99
CA ILE A 233 -33.80 6.75 -5.25
C ILE A 233 -34.10 7.93 -4.34
N THR A 234 -34.74 8.96 -4.88
CA THR A 234 -35.29 10.08 -4.09
C THR A 234 -36.65 10.54 -4.64
N ILE A 235 -37.47 11.11 -3.76
CA ILE A 235 -38.75 11.72 -4.10
C ILE A 235 -38.74 13.19 -3.65
N GLY A 236 -38.82 14.12 -4.60
CA GLY A 236 -38.80 15.57 -4.33
C GLY A 236 -37.40 16.20 -4.34
N GLY A 237 -36.53 15.77 -5.27
CA GLY A 237 -35.15 16.26 -5.45
C GLY A 237 -35.03 17.72 -5.95
N PRO A 238 -33.82 18.19 -6.33
CA PRO A 238 -33.57 19.58 -6.75
C PRO A 238 -34.51 19.99 -7.89
N SER A 239 -34.78 21.31 -8.01
CA SER A 239 -35.92 21.95 -8.70
C SER A 239 -36.18 21.65 -10.19
N GLU A 240 -35.49 20.69 -10.79
CA GLU A 240 -35.58 20.33 -12.21
C GLU A 240 -36.47 19.09 -12.44
N ALA A 241 -37.06 19.00 -13.63
CA ALA A 241 -37.86 17.86 -14.01
C ALA A 241 -36.95 16.64 -14.20
N ALA A 242 -37.32 15.53 -13.56
CA ALA A 242 -36.54 14.31 -13.57
C ALA A 242 -36.32 13.75 -14.99
N ASN A 243 -35.17 13.11 -15.23
CA ASN A 243 -34.86 12.53 -16.55
C ASN A 243 -35.85 11.41 -16.92
N ARG A 244 -36.32 11.41 -18.18
CA ARG A 244 -37.34 10.46 -18.66
C ARG A 244 -36.89 9.71 -19.89
N VAL A 245 -37.29 8.44 -20.01
CA VAL A 245 -37.16 7.69 -21.26
C VAL A 245 -38.01 8.36 -22.34
N LEU A 246 -37.35 8.84 -23.39
CA LEU A 246 -38.03 9.54 -24.48
C LEU A 246 -38.31 8.60 -25.65
N SER A 247 -39.47 8.75 -26.29
CA SER A 247 -39.73 8.05 -27.56
C SER A 247 -38.93 8.69 -28.69
N LYS A 248 -38.13 7.91 -29.41
CA LYS A 248 -37.35 8.36 -30.58
C LYS A 248 -37.85 7.67 -31.84
N SER A 249 -38.16 8.47 -32.86
CA SER A 249 -38.37 8.02 -34.23
C SER A 249 -37.34 8.69 -35.14
N VAL A 250 -36.42 7.91 -35.72
CA VAL A 250 -35.40 8.45 -36.64
C VAL A 250 -36.03 8.63 -38.02
N GLY A 251 -36.26 9.88 -38.44
CA GLY A 251 -36.83 10.21 -39.76
C GLY A 251 -35.83 10.06 -40.91
N GLY A 252 -36.30 9.66 -42.10
CA GLY A 252 -35.50 9.47 -43.33
C GLY A 252 -35.15 8.01 -43.63
N ALA A 253 -34.70 7.69 -44.85
CA ALA A 253 -34.34 6.31 -45.23
C ALA A 253 -33.06 5.82 -44.52
N SER A 254 -33.00 4.53 -44.18
CA SER A 254 -31.77 3.87 -43.74
C SER A 254 -30.81 3.69 -44.92
N ASN A 255 -29.51 3.90 -44.71
CA ASN A 255 -28.47 3.59 -45.70
C ASN A 255 -27.79 2.23 -45.44
N LYS A 256 -28.11 1.59 -44.32
CA LYS A 256 -27.67 0.25 -43.95
C LYS A 256 -28.82 -0.56 -43.38
N THR A 257 -28.76 -1.88 -43.50
CA THR A 257 -29.70 -2.80 -42.87
C THR A 257 -28.93 -3.96 -42.26
N THR A 258 -29.31 -4.38 -41.07
CA THR A 258 -28.77 -5.58 -40.43
C THR A 258 -29.90 -6.44 -39.85
N ALA A 259 -29.70 -7.75 -39.89
CA ALA A 259 -30.49 -8.73 -39.16
C ALA A 259 -29.55 -9.68 -38.38
N ILE A 260 -28.33 -9.20 -38.11
CA ILE A 260 -27.23 -9.91 -37.46
C ILE A 260 -26.69 -8.98 -36.38
N TYR A 261 -26.10 -9.53 -35.33
CA TYR A 261 -25.45 -8.77 -34.27
C TYR A 261 -24.22 -9.52 -33.73
N ASP A 262 -23.41 -8.83 -32.93
CA ASP A 262 -22.30 -9.43 -32.20
C ASP A 262 -22.82 -10.14 -30.94
N PHE A 263 -22.67 -11.46 -30.91
CA PHE A 263 -22.95 -12.28 -29.74
C PHE A 263 -21.67 -12.49 -28.94
N ILE A 264 -21.77 -12.28 -27.63
CA ILE A 264 -20.67 -12.41 -26.68
C ILE A 264 -21.17 -13.19 -25.46
N ASP A 265 -20.30 -14.02 -24.89
CA ASP A 265 -20.57 -14.83 -23.70
C ASP A 265 -19.23 -15.19 -23.03
N PHE A 266 -19.24 -15.49 -21.73
CA PHE A 266 -18.02 -15.84 -21.01
C PHE A 266 -18.27 -16.76 -19.80
N HIS A 267 -17.19 -17.38 -19.31
CA HIS A 267 -17.15 -18.13 -18.06
C HIS A 267 -15.95 -17.67 -17.24
N GLU A 268 -16.18 -17.20 -16.02
CA GLU A 268 -15.17 -16.80 -15.03
C GLU A 268 -15.80 -16.99 -13.63
N THR A 269 -15.11 -17.66 -12.70
CA THR A 269 -15.66 -17.98 -11.36
C THR A 269 -14.88 -17.37 -10.20
N GLU A 270 -13.69 -16.81 -10.44
CA GLU A 270 -12.84 -16.11 -9.45
C GLU A 270 -12.69 -16.84 -8.10
N SER A 271 -12.49 -18.17 -8.09
CA SER A 271 -12.52 -18.98 -6.86
C SER A 271 -11.25 -18.95 -6.00
N SER A 272 -10.09 -18.58 -6.57
CA SER A 272 -8.80 -18.64 -5.89
C SER A 272 -7.80 -17.58 -6.37
N ASN A 273 -7.15 -16.90 -5.42
CA ASN A 273 -5.93 -16.12 -5.68
C ASN A 273 -4.71 -16.99 -5.33
N LEU A 274 -3.81 -17.20 -6.30
CA LEU A 274 -2.78 -18.26 -6.22
C LEU A 274 -1.64 -17.97 -5.24
N ILE A 275 -1.35 -16.70 -4.97
CA ILE A 275 -0.29 -16.27 -4.04
C ILE A 275 -0.81 -15.36 -2.91
N LYS A 276 -2.14 -15.20 -2.82
CA LYS A 276 -2.82 -14.29 -1.90
C LYS A 276 -2.34 -12.84 -2.03
N SER A 277 -2.20 -12.38 -3.27
CA SER A 277 -1.70 -11.04 -3.61
C SER A 277 -2.05 -10.74 -5.07
N GLY A 278 -2.17 -9.46 -5.39
CA GLY A 278 -2.51 -9.01 -6.74
C GLY A 278 -3.99 -9.20 -7.08
N GLN A 279 -4.38 -8.67 -8.23
CA GLN A 279 -5.79 -8.56 -8.62
C GLN A 279 -6.37 -9.81 -9.32
N ASP A 280 -5.54 -10.71 -9.86
CA ASP A 280 -6.05 -11.87 -10.62
C ASP A 280 -6.59 -12.96 -9.69
N TRP A 281 -7.80 -13.42 -10.00
CA TRP A 281 -8.43 -14.60 -9.41
C TRP A 281 -8.65 -15.66 -10.48
N TYR A 282 -8.62 -16.92 -10.07
CA TYR A 282 -8.74 -18.07 -10.96
C TYR A 282 -9.84 -19.03 -10.49
N GLY A 283 -10.54 -19.60 -11.44
CA GLY A 283 -11.55 -20.64 -11.25
C GLY A 283 -10.96 -22.05 -11.16
N GLU A 284 -11.44 -22.93 -12.04
CA GLU A 284 -11.26 -24.36 -11.98
C GLU A 284 -9.77 -24.77 -12.03
N GLN A 285 -9.37 -25.62 -11.09
CA GLN A 285 -8.01 -26.17 -11.04
C GLN A 285 -7.93 -27.50 -11.80
N LEU A 286 -7.08 -27.56 -12.82
CA LEU A 286 -6.61 -28.77 -13.48
C LEU A 286 -5.33 -29.32 -12.83
N GLY A 287 -5.21 -30.64 -12.76
CA GLY A 287 -4.07 -31.34 -12.19
C GLY A 287 -4.46 -32.76 -11.81
N LEU A 288 -5.18 -32.91 -10.69
CA LEU A 288 -5.86 -34.17 -10.33
C LEU A 288 -7.05 -34.43 -11.26
N VAL A 289 -7.88 -33.40 -11.45
CA VAL A 289 -8.87 -33.37 -12.53
C VAL A 289 -8.13 -32.99 -13.81
N SER A 290 -8.13 -33.88 -14.81
CA SER A 290 -7.35 -33.68 -16.03
C SER A 290 -8.02 -32.79 -17.06
N ASN A 291 -9.34 -32.60 -16.95
CA ASN A 291 -10.12 -31.84 -17.92
C ASN A 291 -11.42 -31.30 -17.31
N TYR A 292 -11.87 -30.16 -17.85
CA TYR A 292 -13.20 -29.59 -17.64
C TYR A 292 -13.85 -29.29 -18.99
N ASP A 293 -15.18 -29.42 -19.00
CA ASP A 293 -16.04 -29.17 -20.15
C ASP A 293 -16.92 -27.95 -19.83
N PHE A 294 -16.87 -26.92 -20.67
CA PHE A 294 -17.60 -25.67 -20.53
C PHE A 294 -18.59 -25.52 -21.68
N GLY A 295 -19.88 -25.49 -21.36
CA GLY A 295 -20.95 -25.48 -22.36
C GLY A 295 -21.36 -24.07 -22.75
N PHE A 296 -21.04 -23.66 -23.99
CA PHE A 296 -21.54 -22.43 -24.58
C PHE A 296 -22.55 -22.75 -25.68
N SER A 297 -23.70 -22.07 -25.66
CA SER A 297 -24.73 -22.21 -26.69
C SER A 297 -24.89 -20.92 -27.48
N VAL A 298 -24.64 -20.99 -28.79
CA VAL A 298 -24.79 -19.86 -29.72
C VAL A 298 -25.92 -20.19 -30.70
N PRO A 299 -27.19 -20.12 -30.29
CA PRO A 299 -28.33 -20.40 -31.18
C PRO A 299 -28.31 -19.44 -32.39
N ASP A 300 -28.87 -19.83 -33.54
CA ASP A 300 -28.95 -18.98 -34.74
C ASP A 300 -27.63 -18.36 -35.24
N VAL A 301 -26.49 -18.99 -34.93
CA VAL A 301 -25.15 -18.55 -35.33
C VAL A 301 -25.00 -18.48 -36.85
N ILE A 302 -24.32 -17.44 -37.33
CA ILE A 302 -24.06 -17.22 -38.75
C ILE A 302 -22.82 -18.04 -39.16
N LYS A 303 -23.05 -19.23 -39.72
CA LYS A 303 -21.99 -20.19 -40.09
C LYS A 303 -20.98 -19.70 -41.11
N SER A 304 -21.31 -18.65 -41.87
CA SER A 304 -20.42 -18.04 -42.86
C SER A 304 -19.55 -16.91 -42.29
N GLN A 305 -19.74 -16.54 -41.02
CA GLN A 305 -18.93 -15.54 -40.33
C GLN A 305 -18.08 -16.23 -39.27
N GLU A 306 -16.86 -15.74 -39.11
CA GLU A 306 -15.92 -16.28 -38.15
C GLU A 306 -16.39 -16.03 -36.71
N ALA A 307 -16.19 -17.02 -35.86
CA ALA A 307 -16.32 -16.96 -34.42
C ALA A 307 -14.98 -17.27 -33.76
N SER A 308 -14.83 -16.90 -32.50
CA SER A 308 -13.65 -17.23 -31.70
C SER A 308 -14.03 -17.66 -30.30
N VAL A 309 -13.25 -18.63 -29.79
CA VAL A 309 -13.22 -18.98 -28.37
C VAL A 309 -11.82 -18.71 -27.86
N ARG A 310 -11.71 -17.97 -26.77
CA ARG A 310 -10.44 -17.57 -26.14
C ARG A 310 -10.46 -17.99 -24.68
N SER A 311 -9.35 -18.52 -24.16
CA SER A 311 -9.22 -18.82 -22.74
C SER A 311 -7.90 -18.31 -22.20
N ARG A 312 -7.94 -17.62 -21.06
CA ARG A 312 -6.76 -17.31 -20.24
C ARG A 312 -6.67 -18.33 -19.10
N PHE A 313 -5.45 -18.75 -18.77
CA PHE A 313 -5.20 -19.67 -17.67
C PHE A 313 -3.78 -19.46 -17.13
N ALA A 314 -3.56 -19.77 -15.85
CA ALA A 314 -2.24 -19.88 -15.24
C ALA A 314 -1.83 -21.35 -15.17
N MET A 315 -0.56 -21.66 -15.47
CA MET A 315 -0.03 -23.02 -15.37
C MET A 315 1.29 -23.06 -14.60
N ARG A 316 1.45 -24.08 -13.76
CA ARG A 316 2.62 -24.31 -12.91
C ARG A 316 3.21 -25.69 -13.19
N SER A 317 4.51 -25.71 -13.52
CA SER A 317 5.32 -26.93 -13.60
C SER A 317 6.71 -26.63 -13.05
N VAL A 318 7.01 -27.16 -11.86
CA VAL A 318 8.26 -26.90 -11.15
C VAL A 318 9.41 -27.66 -11.82
N SER A 319 10.48 -26.94 -12.16
CA SER A 319 11.77 -27.43 -12.70
C SER A 319 11.73 -28.25 -14.00
N ILE A 320 10.55 -28.60 -14.52
CA ILE A 320 10.37 -29.46 -15.71
C ILE A 320 9.52 -28.73 -16.76
N SER A 321 10.12 -28.42 -17.91
CA SER A 321 9.45 -27.78 -19.05
C SER A 321 8.77 -28.79 -19.98
N GLY A 322 7.85 -28.32 -20.83
CA GLY A 322 7.21 -29.13 -21.88
C GLY A 322 5.89 -29.77 -21.47
N ASN A 323 5.27 -29.29 -20.39
CA ASN A 323 3.86 -29.51 -20.10
C ASN A 323 3.04 -28.36 -20.71
N GLY A 324 1.74 -28.57 -20.94
CA GLY A 324 0.87 -27.56 -21.52
C GLY A 324 -0.60 -27.77 -21.19
N LEU A 325 -1.44 -26.97 -21.83
CA LEU A 325 -2.89 -27.08 -21.77
C LEU A 325 -3.43 -27.06 -23.21
N THR A 326 -4.34 -27.98 -23.51
CA THR A 326 -5.06 -28.06 -24.78
C THR A 326 -6.48 -27.57 -24.59
N MET A 327 -6.86 -26.55 -25.36
CA MET A 327 -8.24 -26.13 -25.55
C MET A 327 -8.78 -26.81 -26.80
N SER A 328 -10.00 -27.35 -26.75
CA SER A 328 -10.62 -28.02 -27.89
C SER A 328 -12.11 -27.73 -28.00
N LEU A 329 -12.60 -27.73 -29.24
CA LEU A 329 -14.00 -27.54 -29.60
C LEU A 329 -14.50 -28.79 -30.36
N PRO A 330 -14.88 -29.88 -29.64
CA PRO A 330 -15.23 -31.15 -30.26
C PRO A 330 -16.36 -31.02 -31.29
N ASN A 331 -17.35 -30.17 -30.97
CA ASN A 331 -18.56 -29.99 -31.78
C ASN A 331 -18.41 -28.92 -32.89
N GLN A 332 -17.19 -28.37 -33.05
CA GLN A 332 -16.83 -27.42 -34.10
C GLN A 332 -15.80 -28.00 -35.09
N GLY A 333 -15.94 -29.28 -35.42
CA GLY A 333 -15.05 -30.00 -36.33
C GLY A 333 -13.77 -30.52 -35.65
N GLY A 334 -13.78 -30.67 -34.33
CA GLY A 334 -12.63 -31.19 -33.57
C GLY A 334 -11.42 -30.26 -33.54
N LYS A 335 -11.64 -28.96 -33.68
CA LYS A 335 -10.56 -27.95 -33.61
C LYS A 335 -9.93 -27.94 -32.22
N SER A 336 -8.62 -27.74 -32.16
CA SER A 336 -7.90 -27.59 -30.90
C SER A 336 -6.70 -26.66 -31.05
N ASP A 337 -6.32 -26.05 -29.93
CA ASP A 337 -5.11 -25.28 -29.77
C ASP A 337 -4.39 -25.76 -28.51
N LYS A 338 -3.07 -25.89 -28.59
CA LYS A 338 -2.24 -26.40 -27.51
C LYS A 338 -1.15 -25.39 -27.17
N VAL A 339 -1.18 -24.94 -25.92
CA VAL A 339 -0.21 -23.98 -25.40
C VAL A 339 0.69 -24.67 -24.40
N THR A 340 2.01 -24.55 -24.61
CA THR A 340 3.02 -25.09 -23.69
C THR A 340 3.65 -23.98 -22.87
N ILE A 341 4.15 -24.34 -21.69
CA ILE A 341 4.86 -23.40 -20.81
C ILE A 341 6.28 -23.86 -20.49
N ASN A 342 7.14 -22.88 -20.23
CA ASN A 342 8.41 -23.10 -19.55
C ASN A 342 8.17 -23.42 -18.08
N SER A 343 9.11 -24.15 -17.46
CA SER A 343 9.08 -24.39 -16.03
C SER A 343 9.18 -23.11 -15.19
N VAL A 344 8.81 -23.27 -13.92
CA VAL A 344 9.04 -22.30 -12.85
C VAL A 344 9.98 -22.90 -11.80
N SER A 345 10.55 -22.06 -10.94
CA SER A 345 11.38 -22.51 -9.80
C SER A 345 10.51 -22.95 -8.63
N SER A 346 11.10 -23.71 -7.70
CA SER A 346 10.49 -24.02 -6.40
C SER A 346 10.72 -22.92 -5.35
N ALA A 347 11.60 -21.95 -5.63
CA ALA A 347 11.93 -20.87 -4.70
C ALA A 347 10.74 -19.90 -4.52
N TYR A 348 10.45 -19.52 -3.27
CA TYR A 348 9.31 -18.69 -2.91
C TYR A 348 9.29 -17.33 -3.63
N ALA A 349 10.41 -16.60 -3.60
CA ALA A 349 10.54 -15.26 -4.16
C ALA A 349 10.64 -15.22 -5.71
N THR A 350 10.14 -16.24 -6.41
CA THR A 350 10.21 -16.34 -7.87
C THR A 350 8.83 -16.59 -8.47
N GLN A 351 8.73 -16.51 -9.80
CA GLN A 351 7.48 -16.71 -10.53
C GLN A 351 6.78 -18.03 -10.12
N TYR A 352 5.59 -17.92 -9.53
CA TYR A 352 4.80 -19.05 -9.02
C TYR A 352 4.16 -19.86 -10.16
N ALA A 353 3.57 -19.18 -11.13
CA ALA A 353 2.96 -19.77 -12.33
C ALA A 353 3.12 -18.87 -13.55
N ARG A 354 2.81 -19.38 -14.73
CA ARG A 354 2.83 -18.62 -15.99
C ARG A 354 1.42 -18.50 -16.55
N ALA A 355 0.94 -17.26 -16.69
CA ALA A 355 -0.30 -16.98 -17.42
C ALA A 355 -0.07 -17.12 -18.93
N LYS A 356 -1.03 -17.74 -19.62
CA LYS A 356 -1.07 -17.87 -21.08
C LYS A 356 -2.52 -17.76 -21.58
N THR A 357 -2.63 -17.49 -22.88
CA THR A 357 -3.91 -17.45 -23.59
C THR A 357 -3.88 -18.48 -24.71
N ALA A 358 -4.96 -19.26 -24.84
CA ALA A 358 -5.25 -20.07 -26.03
C ALA A 358 -6.39 -19.41 -26.81
N THR A 359 -6.38 -19.48 -28.13
CA THR A 359 -7.43 -18.88 -28.98
C THR A 359 -7.68 -19.75 -30.19
N ILE A 360 -8.95 -20.11 -30.43
CA ILE A 360 -9.38 -20.85 -31.60
C ILE A 360 -10.35 -19.98 -32.40
N GLU A 361 -9.96 -19.67 -33.64
CA GLU A 361 -10.82 -18.99 -34.62
C GLU A 361 -11.40 -20.00 -35.61
N PHE A 362 -12.69 -19.86 -35.92
CA PHE A 362 -13.39 -20.84 -36.74
C PHE A 362 -14.68 -20.33 -37.35
N ASN A 363 -15.03 -20.90 -38.50
CA ASN A 363 -16.39 -20.79 -39.04
C ASN A 363 -17.28 -21.82 -38.33
N PRO A 364 -18.36 -21.41 -37.64
CA PRO A 364 -19.23 -22.31 -36.89
C PRO A 364 -19.89 -23.37 -37.76
N VAL A 365 -19.89 -24.63 -37.31
CA VAL A 365 -20.62 -25.73 -37.98
C VAL A 365 -21.90 -26.13 -37.23
N SER A 366 -21.95 -25.88 -35.92
CA SER A 366 -23.11 -26.07 -35.05
C SER A 366 -23.28 -24.89 -34.08
N SER A 367 -24.41 -24.80 -33.38
CA SER A 367 -24.64 -23.83 -32.31
C SER A 367 -24.03 -24.23 -30.97
N ASP A 368 -23.45 -25.42 -30.88
CA ASP A 368 -22.87 -25.95 -29.64
C ASP A 368 -21.37 -25.69 -29.63
N PHE A 369 -20.96 -24.74 -28.80
CA PHE A 369 -19.58 -24.29 -28.65
C PHE A 369 -18.93 -24.94 -27.42
N LEU A 370 -19.31 -26.18 -27.09
CA LEU A 370 -18.66 -26.98 -26.04
C LEU A 370 -17.14 -26.83 -26.10
N THR A 371 -16.59 -26.22 -25.06
CA THR A 371 -15.18 -25.89 -24.92
C THR A 371 -14.57 -26.77 -23.86
N LYS A 372 -13.61 -27.60 -24.25
CA LYS A 372 -12.93 -28.53 -23.35
C LYS A 372 -11.50 -28.08 -23.12
N LEU A 373 -11.14 -27.87 -21.85
CA LEU A 373 -9.77 -27.60 -21.42
C LEU A 373 -9.18 -28.88 -20.82
N THR A 374 -8.02 -29.31 -21.31
CA THR A 374 -7.33 -30.53 -20.85
C THR A 374 -5.87 -30.22 -20.54
N ILE A 375 -5.40 -30.56 -19.35
CA ILE A 375 -3.99 -30.40 -18.98
C ILE A 375 -3.14 -31.54 -19.55
N ASP A 376 -2.10 -31.18 -20.30
CA ASP A 376 -1.13 -32.09 -20.90
C ASP A 376 0.14 -32.13 -20.06
N LYS A 377 0.31 -33.20 -19.29
CA LYS A 377 1.42 -33.34 -18.34
C LYS A 377 2.36 -34.53 -18.62
N PRO A 378 2.88 -34.70 -19.86
CA PRO A 378 3.65 -35.89 -20.25
C PRO A 378 5.01 -36.02 -19.55
N LYS A 379 5.54 -34.92 -18.98
CA LYS A 379 6.86 -34.87 -18.36
C LYS A 379 6.82 -34.66 -16.85
N ASN A 380 5.79 -33.98 -16.33
CA ASN A 380 5.64 -33.72 -14.90
C ASN A 380 4.21 -34.04 -14.43
N PRO A 381 3.95 -35.20 -13.79
CA PRO A 381 2.61 -35.59 -13.35
C PRO A 381 2.02 -34.64 -12.29
N ASN A 382 2.85 -33.80 -11.65
CA ASN A 382 2.45 -32.81 -10.65
C ASN A 382 2.20 -31.42 -11.25
N ALA A 383 2.24 -31.25 -12.57
CA ALA A 383 1.87 -29.99 -13.21
C ALA A 383 0.39 -29.66 -12.93
N GLN A 384 0.11 -28.38 -12.70
CA GLN A 384 -1.21 -27.84 -12.37
C GLN A 384 -1.53 -26.67 -13.29
N ALA A 385 -2.82 -26.43 -13.55
CA ALA A 385 -3.30 -25.23 -14.22
C ALA A 385 -4.58 -24.72 -13.56
N TRP A 386 -4.87 -23.44 -13.69
CA TRP A 386 -6.08 -22.80 -13.19
C TRP A 386 -6.67 -21.93 -14.29
N VAL A 387 -7.97 -22.13 -14.56
CA VAL A 387 -8.69 -21.33 -15.56
C VAL A 387 -8.90 -19.94 -15.00
N ASP A 388 -8.55 -18.91 -15.75
CA ASP A 388 -8.93 -17.54 -15.44
C ASP A 388 -10.34 -17.32 -16.00
N TYR A 389 -10.44 -17.30 -17.34
CA TYR A 389 -11.71 -17.17 -18.04
C TYR A 389 -11.75 -17.95 -19.36
N ILE A 390 -12.96 -18.07 -19.91
CA ILE A 390 -13.23 -18.46 -21.29
C ILE A 390 -14.20 -17.44 -21.90
N GLU A 391 -13.84 -16.85 -23.04
CA GLU A 391 -14.61 -15.85 -23.79
C GLU A 391 -15.08 -16.42 -25.14
N VAL A 392 -16.32 -16.14 -25.52
CA VAL A 392 -16.90 -16.45 -26.82
C VAL A 392 -17.25 -15.16 -27.55
N ASN A 393 -16.82 -15.04 -28.80
CA ASN A 393 -17.25 -14.00 -29.73
C ASN A 393 -17.81 -14.67 -30.99
N ALA A 394 -19.04 -14.36 -31.38
CA ALA A 394 -19.67 -14.91 -32.56
C ALA A 394 -20.62 -13.91 -33.22
N ARG A 395 -21.07 -14.23 -34.43
CA ARG A 395 -22.09 -13.46 -35.13
C ARG A 395 -23.39 -14.26 -35.16
N ARG A 396 -24.49 -13.62 -34.76
CA ARG A 396 -25.79 -14.29 -34.60
C ARG A 396 -26.90 -13.55 -35.31
N SER A 397 -27.90 -14.28 -35.81
CA SER A 397 -29.15 -13.67 -36.31
C SER A 397 -29.85 -12.89 -35.19
N LEU A 398 -30.36 -11.70 -35.50
CA LEU A 398 -31.05 -10.83 -34.53
C LEU A 398 -32.46 -11.38 -34.23
N VAL A 399 -32.49 -12.36 -33.32
CA VAL A 399 -33.70 -13.06 -32.87
C VAL A 399 -33.81 -12.88 -31.36
N PHE A 400 -34.89 -12.24 -30.92
CA PHE A 400 -35.16 -12.02 -29.49
C PHE A 400 -35.26 -13.35 -28.74
N ILE A 401 -34.40 -13.50 -27.73
CA ILE A 401 -34.49 -14.57 -26.74
C ILE A 401 -35.12 -13.98 -25.49
N GLU A 402 -36.26 -14.52 -25.07
CA GLU A 402 -36.88 -14.17 -23.80
C GLU A 402 -36.01 -14.65 -22.61
N PRO A 403 -36.05 -13.95 -21.47
CA PRO A 403 -36.95 -12.84 -21.15
C PRO A 403 -36.42 -11.45 -21.54
N VAL A 404 -35.11 -11.30 -21.72
CA VAL A 404 -34.42 -10.04 -22.06
C VAL A 404 -33.21 -10.34 -22.94
N MET A 405 -32.87 -9.43 -23.85
CA MET A 405 -31.70 -9.57 -24.72
C MET A 405 -31.05 -8.22 -24.96
N CYS A 406 -29.82 -8.05 -24.50
CA CYS A 406 -28.96 -6.94 -24.88
C CYS A 406 -28.22 -7.28 -26.18
N PHE A 407 -28.02 -6.30 -27.07
CA PHE A 407 -27.30 -6.52 -28.32
C PHE A 407 -26.66 -5.25 -28.87
N ARG A 408 -25.59 -5.48 -29.64
CA ARG A 408 -24.79 -4.48 -30.34
C ARG A 408 -24.32 -5.04 -31.70
N ASP A 409 -24.01 -4.17 -32.66
CA ASP A 409 -23.46 -4.60 -33.94
C ASP A 409 -22.34 -3.65 -34.42
N LYS A 410 -21.08 -4.05 -34.21
CA LYS A 410 -19.88 -3.31 -34.62
C LYS A 410 -19.83 -3.06 -36.13
N GLU A 411 -20.39 -3.97 -36.93
CA GLU A 411 -20.41 -3.83 -38.38
C GLU A 411 -21.28 -2.65 -38.79
N THR A 412 -22.23 -2.19 -37.97
CA THR A 412 -23.10 -1.05 -38.30
C THR A 412 -22.42 0.31 -38.13
N VAL A 413 -21.29 0.34 -37.44
CA VAL A 413 -20.60 1.58 -37.06
C VAL A 413 -20.00 2.27 -38.28
N GLY A 414 -20.25 3.58 -38.43
CA GLY A 414 -19.62 4.39 -39.45
C GLY A 414 -20.21 5.79 -39.55
N ALA A 415 -19.39 6.76 -39.95
CA ALA A 415 -19.81 8.16 -40.03
C ALA A 415 -21.09 8.32 -40.88
N ASN A 416 -22.13 8.94 -40.29
CA ASN A 416 -23.45 9.16 -40.90
C ASN A 416 -24.23 7.86 -41.24
N ASN A 417 -23.87 6.71 -40.67
CA ASN A 417 -24.66 5.50 -40.83
C ASN A 417 -26.00 5.64 -40.11
N ARG A 418 -27.06 5.21 -40.79
CA ARG A 418 -28.41 5.07 -40.27
C ARG A 418 -28.88 3.67 -40.62
N THR A 419 -28.89 2.81 -39.61
CA THR A 419 -29.09 1.38 -39.78
C THR A 419 -30.52 1.01 -39.43
N SER A 420 -31.18 0.28 -40.34
CA SER A 420 -32.41 -0.45 -40.04
C SER A 420 -32.07 -1.82 -39.44
N PHE A 421 -32.56 -2.10 -38.24
CA PHE A 421 -32.40 -3.36 -37.54
C PHE A 421 -33.67 -4.20 -37.70
N SER A 422 -33.53 -5.38 -38.32
CA SER A 422 -34.63 -6.34 -38.51
C SER A 422 -34.59 -7.40 -37.40
N LEU A 423 -35.32 -7.15 -36.32
CA LEU A 423 -35.45 -8.03 -35.15
C LEU A 423 -36.59 -9.04 -35.33
N LYS A 424 -36.30 -10.33 -35.15
CA LYS A 424 -37.33 -11.38 -35.14
C LYS A 424 -37.76 -11.68 -33.70
N SER A 425 -39.07 -11.72 -33.43
CA SER A 425 -39.60 -12.08 -32.12
C SER A 425 -40.92 -12.86 -32.25
N ALA A 426 -41.06 -13.95 -31.51
CA ALA A 426 -42.34 -14.67 -31.40
C ALA A 426 -43.37 -13.88 -30.57
N ASN A 427 -42.89 -13.01 -29.67
CA ASN A 427 -43.70 -12.15 -28.84
C ASN A 427 -43.99 -10.83 -29.57
N SER A 428 -45.26 -10.43 -29.62
CA SER A 428 -45.68 -9.18 -30.27
C SER A 428 -45.52 -7.94 -29.39
N ASN A 429 -45.35 -8.12 -28.08
CA ASN A 429 -45.32 -7.06 -27.07
C ASN A 429 -43.90 -6.81 -26.59
N ILE A 430 -42.98 -6.66 -27.53
CA ILE A 430 -41.58 -6.32 -27.25
C ILE A 430 -41.37 -4.81 -27.25
N ARG A 431 -40.38 -4.39 -26.47
CA ARG A 431 -39.90 -3.02 -26.38
C ARG A 431 -38.40 -3.01 -26.63
N VAL A 432 -37.92 -1.96 -27.29
CA VAL A 432 -36.49 -1.77 -27.55
C VAL A 432 -36.08 -0.40 -27.04
N TRP A 433 -35.11 -0.40 -26.13
CA TRP A 433 -34.46 0.82 -25.64
C TRP A 433 -33.04 0.91 -26.18
N ASP A 434 -32.63 2.10 -26.61
CA ASP A 434 -31.23 2.47 -26.77
C ASP A 434 -30.68 2.88 -25.41
N VAL A 435 -29.79 2.06 -24.87
CA VAL A 435 -29.18 2.20 -23.55
C VAL A 435 -27.71 2.59 -23.62
N THR A 436 -27.23 3.03 -24.80
CA THR A 436 -25.85 3.49 -25.00
C THR A 436 -25.44 4.59 -24.01
N ASN A 437 -26.40 5.37 -23.51
CA ASN A 437 -26.20 6.32 -22.43
C ASN A 437 -27.39 6.26 -21.45
N VAL A 438 -27.15 5.76 -20.25
CA VAL A 438 -28.17 5.55 -19.21
C VAL A 438 -28.86 6.83 -18.72
N SER A 439 -28.21 7.99 -18.86
CA SER A 439 -28.83 9.30 -18.56
C SER A 439 -29.75 9.80 -19.67
N ARG A 440 -29.69 9.22 -20.87
CA ARG A 440 -30.41 9.66 -22.08
C ARG A 440 -31.00 8.49 -22.86
N ILE A 441 -31.69 7.59 -22.16
CA ILE A 441 -32.31 6.41 -22.76
C ILE A 441 -33.45 6.82 -23.69
N THR A 442 -33.54 6.16 -24.84
CA THR A 442 -34.67 6.36 -25.76
C THR A 442 -35.37 5.07 -26.10
N GLN A 443 -36.70 5.10 -26.10
CA GLN A 443 -37.53 4.02 -26.63
C GLN A 443 -37.64 4.16 -28.15
N LEU A 444 -37.27 3.09 -28.86
CA LEU A 444 -37.30 3.07 -30.32
C LEU A 444 -38.68 2.65 -30.84
N ALA A 445 -39.21 3.43 -31.78
CA ALA A 445 -40.46 3.10 -32.45
C ALA A 445 -40.28 1.86 -33.34
N LEU A 446 -41.00 0.79 -33.02
CA LEU A 446 -41.03 -0.43 -33.82
C LEU A 446 -42.06 -0.30 -34.94
N SER A 447 -41.66 -0.71 -36.14
CA SER A 447 -42.50 -0.80 -37.33
C SER A 447 -42.41 -2.19 -37.92
N GLY A 448 -43.41 -2.62 -38.70
CA GLY A 448 -43.46 -4.00 -39.18
C GLY A 448 -43.82 -4.96 -38.05
N ASN A 449 -44.92 -5.68 -38.22
CA ASN A 449 -45.22 -6.90 -37.48
C ASN A 449 -45.72 -7.93 -38.51
N VAL A 450 -44.98 -8.03 -39.62
CA VAL A 450 -45.30 -8.95 -40.71
C VAL A 450 -44.46 -10.19 -40.47
N SER A 451 -45.11 -11.30 -40.14
CA SER A 451 -44.44 -12.60 -39.88
C SER A 451 -43.42 -12.55 -38.74
N SER A 452 -43.76 -11.92 -37.61
CA SER A 452 -42.90 -11.88 -36.41
C SER A 452 -41.57 -11.14 -36.59
N ARG A 453 -41.53 -10.17 -37.51
CA ARG A 453 -40.37 -9.29 -37.74
C ARG A 453 -40.74 -7.85 -37.42
N PHE A 454 -39.90 -7.22 -36.61
CA PHE A 454 -39.95 -5.84 -36.16
C PHE A 454 -38.74 -5.09 -36.70
N GLU A 455 -38.95 -3.88 -37.17
CA GLU A 455 -37.93 -2.99 -37.73
C GLU A 455 -37.89 -1.68 -36.97
N PHE A 456 -36.70 -1.24 -36.64
CA PHE A 456 -36.44 0.11 -36.14
C PHE A 456 -35.17 0.68 -36.77
N ILE A 457 -35.07 2.00 -36.82
CA ILE A 457 -33.89 2.70 -37.37
C ILE A 457 -33.16 3.40 -36.23
N SER A 458 -31.84 3.23 -36.17
CA SER A 458 -30.96 4.01 -35.28
C SER A 458 -29.80 4.64 -36.06
N GLU A 459 -29.28 5.75 -35.55
CA GLU A 459 -28.03 6.36 -36.01
C GLU A 459 -26.88 5.54 -35.43
N THR A 460 -26.02 5.00 -36.29
CA THR A 460 -24.91 4.11 -35.90
C THR A 460 -23.57 4.73 -36.30
N ASP A 461 -23.41 6.02 -35.99
CA ASP A 461 -22.16 6.78 -36.08
C ASP A 461 -21.15 6.36 -35.01
N SER A 462 -21.64 5.85 -33.89
CA SER A 462 -20.91 5.12 -32.87
C SER A 462 -21.49 3.71 -32.70
N LEU A 463 -20.78 2.83 -32.00
CA LEU A 463 -21.38 1.61 -31.48
C LEU A 463 -22.55 1.99 -30.56
N LYS A 464 -23.67 1.27 -30.71
CA LYS A 464 -24.87 1.43 -29.89
C LYS A 464 -25.12 0.14 -29.11
N GLU A 465 -25.66 0.31 -27.91
CA GLU A 465 -26.14 -0.76 -27.05
C GLU A 465 -27.67 -0.69 -26.96
N PHE A 466 -28.33 -1.81 -27.23
CA PHE A 466 -29.78 -1.91 -27.18
C PHE A 466 -30.22 -3.02 -26.24
N VAL A 467 -31.33 -2.81 -25.53
CA VAL A 467 -32.01 -3.85 -24.75
C VAL A 467 -33.40 -4.12 -25.31
N VAL A 468 -33.71 -5.39 -25.54
CA VAL A 468 -35.05 -5.88 -25.90
C VAL A 468 -35.68 -6.56 -24.69
N PHE A 469 -36.89 -6.17 -24.33
CA PHE A 469 -37.61 -6.71 -23.17
C PHE A 469 -39.12 -6.66 -23.37
N THR A 470 -39.87 -7.20 -22.39
CA THR A 470 -41.33 -7.15 -22.32
C THR A 470 -41.77 -6.65 -20.93
N ASP A 471 -43.00 -6.17 -20.77
CA ASP A 471 -43.47 -5.71 -19.45
C ASP A 471 -43.57 -6.87 -18.42
N ASN A 472 -43.53 -8.13 -18.88
CA ASN A 472 -43.49 -9.32 -18.02
C ASN A 472 -42.06 -9.74 -17.60
N SER A 473 -41.02 -9.19 -18.23
CA SER A 473 -39.62 -9.55 -17.96
C SER A 473 -38.89 -8.60 -17.01
N LEU A 474 -39.61 -7.66 -16.40
CA LEU A 474 -39.06 -6.64 -15.52
C LEU A 474 -38.54 -7.25 -14.20
N ALA A 475 -37.28 -6.97 -13.87
CA ALA A 475 -36.64 -7.41 -12.63
C ALA A 475 -36.95 -6.46 -11.44
N VAL A 476 -36.73 -6.89 -10.21
CA VAL A 476 -36.85 -6.04 -9.01
C VAL A 476 -35.46 -5.91 -8.38
N PRO A 477 -34.97 -4.70 -8.09
CA PRO A 477 -33.63 -4.52 -7.54
C PRO A 477 -33.57 -4.93 -6.07
N SER A 478 -32.40 -5.39 -5.64
CA SER A 478 -32.11 -5.74 -4.26
C SER A 478 -32.16 -4.50 -3.36
N ARG A 479 -32.76 -4.61 -2.18
CA ARG A 479 -32.83 -3.51 -1.20
C ARG A 479 -31.55 -3.42 -0.40
N VAL A 480 -31.00 -2.21 -0.25
CA VAL A 480 -29.88 -1.95 0.66
C VAL A 480 -30.39 -1.23 1.90
N GLY A 481 -30.80 0.04 1.78
CA GLY A 481 -31.29 0.81 2.92
C GLY A 481 -31.39 2.31 2.67
N PRO A 482 -31.87 3.07 3.67
CA PRO A 482 -31.81 4.53 3.63
C PRO A 482 -30.35 5.01 3.65
N VAL A 483 -30.11 6.14 2.97
CA VAL A 483 -28.79 6.80 2.93
C VAL A 483 -28.93 8.17 3.61
N GLU A 484 -28.05 8.45 4.56
CA GLU A 484 -28.00 9.75 5.23
C GLU A 484 -27.47 10.81 4.27
N ASN A 485 -27.88 12.07 4.47
CA ASN A 485 -27.41 13.16 3.61
C ASN A 485 -25.91 13.40 3.82
N GLN A 486 -25.17 13.53 2.72
CA GLN A 486 -23.72 13.66 2.69
C GLN A 486 -23.28 14.61 1.56
N ASN A 487 -22.18 15.31 1.77
CA ASN A 487 -21.67 16.29 0.81
C ASN A 487 -20.14 16.41 0.92
N LEU A 488 -19.43 15.35 0.53
CA LEU A 488 -17.97 15.34 0.53
C LEU A 488 -17.40 16.35 -0.45
N HIS A 489 -18.10 16.66 -1.55
CA HIS A 489 -17.74 17.71 -2.49
C HIS A 489 -17.58 19.11 -1.88
N ALA A 490 -18.24 19.40 -0.75
CA ALA A 490 -18.12 20.68 -0.06
C ALA A 490 -16.94 20.75 0.92
N LEU A 491 -16.25 19.63 1.19
CA LEU A 491 -15.06 19.62 2.04
C LEU A 491 -13.90 20.35 1.35
N ARG A 492 -13.25 21.23 2.11
CA ARG A 492 -12.14 22.10 1.69
C ARG A 492 -11.23 22.39 2.89
N ASP A 493 -10.01 22.85 2.63
CA ASP A 493 -9.08 23.37 3.64
C ASP A 493 -8.76 22.36 4.78
N ILE A 494 -8.41 21.12 4.43
CA ILE A 494 -8.10 20.03 5.37
C ILE A 494 -6.60 19.72 5.33
N ASP A 495 -5.89 19.79 6.46
CA ASP A 495 -4.48 19.35 6.58
C ASP A 495 -4.38 17.81 6.74
N TYR A 496 -5.28 17.24 7.55
CA TYR A 496 -5.23 15.83 7.97
C TYR A 496 -6.58 15.13 7.77
N LEU A 497 -6.60 14.19 6.83
CA LEU A 497 -7.75 13.37 6.50
C LEU A 497 -7.61 11.98 7.12
N ILE A 498 -8.65 11.52 7.79
CA ILE A 498 -8.77 10.14 8.26
C ILE A 498 -9.91 9.47 7.48
N ILE A 499 -9.60 8.43 6.71
CA ILE A 499 -10.58 7.59 6.03
C ILE A 499 -10.76 6.33 6.86
N THR A 500 -12.00 6.03 7.26
CA THR A 500 -12.27 4.96 8.22
C THR A 500 -13.51 4.15 7.90
N HIS A 501 -13.63 2.98 8.52
CA HIS A 501 -14.86 2.21 8.55
C HIS A 501 -15.70 2.63 9.78
N PRO A 502 -17.05 2.67 9.71
CA PRO A 502 -17.92 3.08 10.82
C PRO A 502 -17.62 2.41 12.18
N ASN A 503 -17.11 1.18 12.16
CA ASN A 503 -16.69 0.46 13.37
C ASN A 503 -15.58 1.19 14.16
N PHE A 504 -14.71 1.96 13.51
CA PHE A 504 -13.54 2.59 14.12
C PHE A 504 -13.67 4.10 14.27
N LYS A 505 -14.76 4.70 13.75
CA LYS A 505 -14.96 6.14 13.68
C LYS A 505 -14.74 6.88 15.01
N SER A 506 -15.21 6.34 16.13
CA SER A 506 -15.00 6.99 17.45
C SER A 506 -13.52 7.14 17.82
N HIS A 507 -12.67 6.22 17.38
CA HIS A 507 -11.22 6.25 17.63
C HIS A 507 -10.50 7.12 16.59
N SER A 508 -11.02 7.19 15.36
CA SER A 508 -10.58 8.16 14.36
C SER A 508 -10.82 9.60 14.85
N ASP A 509 -12.00 9.86 15.42
CA ASP A 509 -12.35 11.17 15.97
C ASP A 509 -11.38 11.59 17.09
N GLN A 510 -10.93 10.65 17.93
CA GLN A 510 -9.91 10.92 18.96
C GLN A 510 -8.55 11.35 18.39
N LEU A 511 -8.07 10.72 17.31
CA LEU A 511 -6.82 11.12 16.64
C LEU A 511 -6.98 12.46 15.92
N ALA A 512 -8.14 12.71 15.30
CA ALA A 512 -8.45 14.00 14.72
C ALA A 512 -8.40 15.12 15.77
N GLU A 513 -9.02 14.92 16.93
CA GLU A 513 -8.98 15.87 18.06
C GLU A 513 -7.57 16.08 18.61
N LEU A 514 -6.74 15.02 18.69
CA LEU A 514 -5.35 15.12 19.11
C LEU A 514 -4.58 16.14 18.25
N HIS A 515 -4.69 16.01 16.92
CA HIS A 515 -3.95 16.86 15.99
C HIS A 515 -4.56 18.27 15.85
N GLN A 516 -5.89 18.42 15.98
CA GLN A 516 -6.50 19.75 16.12
C GLN A 516 -5.93 20.50 17.33
N LYS A 517 -5.84 19.82 18.48
CA LYS A 517 -5.38 20.42 19.75
C LYS A 517 -3.88 20.69 19.78
N ASN A 518 -3.07 19.72 19.36
CA ASN A 518 -1.60 19.78 19.55
C ASN A 518 -0.89 20.44 18.38
N ASP A 519 -1.45 20.36 17.17
CA ASP A 519 -0.80 20.82 15.94
C ASP A 519 -1.56 21.94 15.23
N GLY A 520 -2.80 22.23 15.64
CA GLY A 520 -3.63 23.26 15.02
C GLY A 520 -4.13 22.89 13.62
N PHE A 521 -4.19 21.59 13.30
CA PHE A 521 -4.63 21.10 12.00
C PHE A 521 -6.15 21.25 11.83
N THR A 522 -6.57 21.55 10.60
CA THR A 522 -7.95 21.30 10.19
C THR A 522 -8.07 19.85 9.76
N THR A 523 -8.98 19.10 10.38
CA THR A 523 -9.08 17.66 10.20
C THR A 523 -10.46 17.24 9.71
N ALA A 524 -10.53 16.14 8.97
CA ALA A 524 -11.78 15.50 8.56
C ALA A 524 -11.71 14.00 8.79
N VAL A 525 -12.79 13.43 9.33
CA VAL A 525 -12.98 11.98 9.48
C VAL A 525 -14.13 11.57 8.57
N VAL A 526 -13.83 10.74 7.57
CA VAL A 526 -14.77 10.36 6.52
C VAL A 526 -14.94 8.85 6.51
N GLU A 527 -16.19 8.39 6.49
CA GLU A 527 -16.49 6.97 6.34
C GLU A 527 -16.28 6.54 4.89
N VAL A 528 -15.64 5.38 4.68
CA VAL A 528 -15.26 4.93 3.33
C VAL A 528 -16.48 4.68 2.43
N GLY A 529 -17.62 4.29 3.01
CA GLY A 529 -18.88 4.12 2.28
C GLY A 529 -19.43 5.40 1.67
N ASP A 530 -19.28 6.53 2.38
CA ASP A 530 -19.74 7.84 1.92
C ASP A 530 -18.97 8.27 0.66
N ILE A 531 -17.68 7.92 0.59
CA ILE A 531 -16.83 8.13 -0.58
C ILE A 531 -17.33 7.30 -1.76
N TYR A 532 -17.67 6.03 -1.55
CA TYR A 532 -18.19 5.18 -2.63
C TYR A 532 -19.49 5.75 -3.22
N ASN A 533 -20.39 6.20 -2.35
CA ASN A 533 -21.66 6.79 -2.75
C ASN A 533 -21.49 8.00 -3.68
N GLU A 534 -20.54 8.90 -3.42
CA GLU A 534 -20.30 10.10 -4.26
C GLU A 534 -19.39 9.82 -5.46
N PHE A 535 -18.32 9.04 -5.31
CA PHE A 535 -17.23 8.96 -6.31
C PHE A 535 -17.21 7.67 -7.16
N SER A 536 -17.97 6.62 -6.82
CA SER A 536 -18.09 5.37 -7.62
C SER A 536 -19.52 4.85 -7.75
N GLY A 537 -20.51 5.69 -7.44
CA GLY A 537 -21.92 5.34 -7.52
C GLY A 537 -22.35 4.26 -6.54
N GLY A 538 -21.73 4.21 -5.35
CA GLY A 538 -22.05 3.28 -4.26
C GLY A 538 -21.32 1.94 -4.33
N SER A 539 -20.61 1.66 -5.43
CA SER A 539 -19.82 0.43 -5.56
C SER A 539 -18.48 0.60 -4.83
N GLN A 540 -18.02 -0.39 -4.09
CA GLN A 540 -16.66 -0.36 -3.52
C GLN A 540 -15.65 -0.21 -4.67
N ASP A 541 -14.78 0.79 -4.63
CA ASP A 541 -13.70 0.97 -5.61
C ASP A 541 -12.56 1.80 -4.99
N ILE A 542 -11.32 1.33 -5.11
CA ILE A 542 -10.15 2.06 -4.58
C ILE A 542 -9.92 3.39 -5.30
N THR A 543 -10.30 3.50 -6.57
CA THR A 543 -10.17 4.73 -7.34
C THR A 543 -11.09 5.82 -6.82
N ALA A 544 -12.24 5.47 -6.23
CA ALA A 544 -13.14 6.44 -5.59
C ALA A 544 -12.45 7.15 -4.41
N ILE A 545 -11.75 6.37 -3.58
CA ILE A 545 -10.93 6.88 -2.47
C ILE A 545 -9.85 7.81 -3.00
N LYS A 546 -9.14 7.39 -4.05
CA LYS A 546 -8.10 8.22 -4.67
C LYS A 546 -8.68 9.52 -5.25
N GLU A 547 -9.81 9.47 -5.93
CA GLU A 547 -10.42 10.65 -6.55
C GLU A 547 -10.92 11.66 -5.51
N PHE A 548 -11.48 11.18 -4.39
CA PHE A 548 -11.82 12.04 -3.25
C PHE A 548 -10.58 12.73 -2.66
N VAL A 549 -9.48 11.99 -2.48
CA VAL A 549 -8.21 12.55 -1.99
C VAL A 549 -7.64 13.56 -2.99
N ARG A 550 -7.70 13.27 -4.30
CA ARG A 550 -7.28 14.19 -5.37
C ARG A 550 -8.09 15.48 -5.35
N MET A 551 -9.41 15.39 -5.22
CA MET A 551 -10.27 16.57 -5.11
C MET A 551 -9.82 17.46 -3.94
N LEU A 552 -9.63 16.89 -2.75
CA LEU A 552 -9.19 17.65 -1.57
C LEU A 552 -7.79 18.27 -1.75
N TYR A 553 -6.87 17.52 -2.36
CA TYR A 553 -5.54 18.00 -2.66
C TYR A 553 -5.57 19.21 -3.59
N PHE A 554 -6.18 19.09 -4.77
CA PHE A 554 -6.21 20.18 -5.76
C PHE A 554 -7.05 21.37 -5.29
N THR A 555 -8.20 21.14 -4.64
CA THR A 555 -9.04 22.25 -4.15
C THR A 555 -8.44 22.98 -2.95
N GLY A 556 -7.55 22.33 -2.19
CA GLY A 556 -6.78 22.94 -1.09
C GLY A 556 -5.45 23.57 -1.51
N GLN A 557 -4.96 23.35 -2.74
CA GLN A 557 -3.69 23.90 -3.20
C GLN A 557 -3.68 25.43 -3.16
N GLY A 558 -2.58 26.00 -2.63
CA GLY A 558 -2.44 27.45 -2.45
C GLY A 558 -3.29 28.05 -1.33
N GLY A 559 -4.12 27.25 -0.65
CA GLY A 559 -4.88 27.62 0.54
C GLY A 559 -4.03 27.62 1.82
N ALA A 560 -4.65 28.00 2.94
CA ALA A 560 -3.99 28.00 4.25
C ALA A 560 -3.79 26.59 4.82
N HIS A 561 -4.64 25.65 4.43
CA HIS A 561 -4.70 24.27 4.91
C HIS A 561 -4.69 23.27 3.74
N PRO A 562 -3.57 23.15 2.99
CA PRO A 562 -3.45 22.14 1.96
C PRO A 562 -3.35 20.75 2.60
N LEU A 563 -3.91 19.74 1.93
CA LEU A 563 -3.85 18.36 2.39
C LEU A 563 -2.40 17.87 2.46
N LYS A 564 -2.01 17.36 3.63
CA LYS A 564 -0.64 16.88 3.91
C LYS A 564 -0.61 15.44 4.39
N TYR A 565 -1.61 15.03 5.16
CA TYR A 565 -1.62 13.76 5.86
C TYR A 565 -2.90 12.99 5.55
N LEU A 566 -2.75 11.71 5.20
CA LEU A 566 -3.83 10.75 5.04
C LEU A 566 -3.60 9.56 6.00
N LEU A 567 -4.53 9.34 6.92
CA LEU A 567 -4.58 8.14 7.74
C LEU A 567 -5.68 7.21 7.23
N LEU A 568 -5.31 5.97 6.90
CA LEU A 568 -6.25 4.90 6.59
C LEU A 568 -6.50 4.07 7.85
N PHE A 569 -7.71 4.12 8.39
CA PHE A 569 -8.05 3.46 9.65
C PHE A 569 -9.02 2.29 9.43
N GLY A 570 -8.43 1.12 9.27
CA GLY A 570 -9.08 -0.17 9.08
C GLY A 570 -8.11 -1.14 8.41
N ASP A 571 -8.30 -2.43 8.63
CA ASP A 571 -7.54 -3.46 7.92
C ASP A 571 -7.93 -3.53 6.42
N ALA A 572 -7.10 -4.16 5.60
CA ALA A 572 -7.33 -4.35 4.16
C ALA A 572 -7.35 -5.85 3.78
N SER A 573 -7.60 -6.15 2.51
CA SER A 573 -7.54 -7.52 2.00
C SER A 573 -7.14 -7.57 0.54
N TYR A 574 -6.45 -8.65 0.13
CA TYR A 574 -6.34 -9.01 -1.29
C TYR A 574 -7.68 -9.46 -1.90
N ASP A 575 -8.70 -9.68 -1.07
CA ASP A 575 -10.03 -10.12 -1.47
C ASP A 575 -11.08 -9.04 -1.22
N PHE A 576 -11.31 -8.20 -2.25
CA PHE A 576 -12.26 -7.10 -2.17
C PHE A 576 -13.72 -7.55 -2.12
N LYS A 577 -14.07 -8.70 -2.73
CA LYS A 577 -15.45 -9.20 -2.83
C LYS A 577 -15.84 -10.19 -1.74
N ASN A 578 -15.03 -10.33 -0.69
CA ASN A 578 -15.35 -11.18 0.46
C ASN A 578 -15.62 -12.67 0.09
N ARG A 579 -14.82 -13.20 -0.84
CA ARG A 579 -14.80 -14.61 -1.28
C ARG A 579 -14.20 -15.55 -0.22
N VAL A 580 -13.34 -15.03 0.65
CA VAL A 580 -12.61 -15.75 1.68
C VAL A 580 -13.28 -15.56 3.05
N SER A 581 -13.48 -16.66 3.78
CA SER A 581 -14.02 -16.63 5.14
C SER A 581 -13.15 -15.79 6.10
N GLY A 582 -13.79 -14.94 6.90
CA GLY A 582 -13.10 -14.12 7.91
C GLY A 582 -12.41 -12.89 7.32
N ASN A 583 -12.88 -12.40 6.17
CA ASN A 583 -12.30 -11.25 5.49
C ASN A 583 -12.26 -9.99 6.38
N SER A 584 -11.24 -9.15 6.18
CA SER A 584 -11.00 -7.92 6.94
C SER A 584 -10.77 -6.70 6.03
N ASN A 585 -11.51 -6.61 4.93
CA ASN A 585 -11.45 -5.49 3.98
C ASN A 585 -12.25 -4.26 4.47
N PHE A 586 -11.83 -3.62 5.55
CA PHE A 586 -12.55 -2.48 6.15
C PHE A 586 -12.24 -1.16 5.44
N VAL A 587 -10.96 -0.90 5.14
CA VAL A 587 -10.51 0.22 4.29
C VAL A 587 -9.54 -0.38 3.25
N PRO A 588 -9.99 -0.59 2.00
CA PRO A 588 -9.20 -1.29 1.00
C PRO A 588 -7.83 -0.66 0.75
N SER A 589 -6.86 -1.49 0.36
CA SER A 589 -5.55 -1.05 -0.16
C SER A 589 -5.43 -1.44 -1.63
N HIS A 590 -4.66 -0.67 -2.40
CA HIS A 590 -4.35 -1.02 -3.78
C HIS A 590 -3.52 -2.31 -3.85
N GLN A 591 -3.85 -3.15 -4.85
CA GLN A 591 -3.10 -4.34 -5.24
C GLN A 591 -2.62 -4.15 -6.67
N THR A 592 -1.39 -4.56 -7.00
CA THR A 592 -0.91 -4.50 -8.39
C THR A 592 -1.58 -5.55 -9.29
N LYS A 593 -1.57 -5.31 -10.60
CA LYS A 593 -2.05 -6.28 -11.61
C LYS A 593 -1.25 -7.58 -11.61
N GLU A 594 0.05 -7.51 -11.32
CA GLU A 594 0.90 -8.71 -11.21
C GLU A 594 0.48 -9.56 -10.01
N SER A 595 0.14 -10.83 -10.28
CA SER A 595 -0.53 -11.73 -9.32
C SER A 595 0.11 -13.13 -9.27
N LEU A 596 1.23 -13.34 -9.94
CA LEU A 596 1.93 -14.63 -10.07
C LEU A 596 3.41 -14.57 -9.69
N VAL A 597 3.95 -13.39 -9.39
CA VAL A 597 5.34 -13.20 -8.94
C VAL A 597 5.35 -12.52 -7.58
N PRO A 598 5.68 -13.22 -6.47
CA PRO A 598 5.61 -12.68 -5.11
C PRO A 598 6.41 -11.39 -4.87
N THR A 599 7.55 -11.20 -5.57
CA THR A 599 8.37 -9.98 -5.46
C THR A 599 7.91 -8.82 -6.36
N ALA A 600 6.90 -9.03 -7.20
CA ALA A 600 6.32 -8.00 -8.07
C ALA A 600 4.82 -7.78 -7.83
N SER A 601 4.18 -8.67 -7.06
CA SER A 601 2.84 -8.47 -6.54
C SER A 601 2.91 -7.66 -5.25
N VAL A 602 2.35 -6.44 -5.29
CA VAL A 602 2.52 -5.46 -4.22
C VAL A 602 1.15 -5.02 -3.70
N VAL A 603 1.08 -4.82 -2.38
CA VAL A 603 0.01 -4.06 -1.71
C VAL A 603 0.61 -2.73 -1.26
N SER A 604 -0.04 -1.62 -1.58
CA SER A 604 0.48 -0.29 -1.25
C SER A 604 -0.61 0.75 -1.06
N ASP A 605 -0.53 1.49 0.04
CA ASP A 605 -1.37 2.66 0.27
C ASP A 605 -0.88 3.91 -0.47
N ASP A 606 0.35 3.87 -1.04
CA ASP A 606 0.92 4.96 -1.82
C ASP A 606 0.03 5.36 -2.99
N PHE A 607 -0.76 4.43 -3.53
CA PHE A 607 -1.72 4.69 -4.61
C PHE A 607 -2.64 5.88 -4.30
N TYR A 608 -3.03 6.06 -3.04
CA TYR A 608 -3.89 7.18 -2.62
C TYR A 608 -3.15 8.52 -2.49
N GLY A 609 -1.84 8.53 -2.62
CA GLY A 609 -1.00 9.73 -2.63
C GLY A 609 -0.35 10.04 -3.98
N LEU A 610 -0.60 9.25 -5.02
CA LEU A 610 -0.16 9.55 -6.39
C LEU A 610 -1.22 10.45 -7.07
N LEU A 611 -1.16 11.76 -6.89
CA LEU A 611 -2.31 12.66 -7.15
C LEU A 611 -2.20 13.43 -8.47
N ASP A 612 -1.01 13.53 -9.05
CA ASP A 612 -0.78 14.26 -10.29
C ASP A 612 -1.48 13.64 -11.51
N ASP A 613 -1.86 14.47 -12.47
CA ASP A 613 -2.66 14.05 -13.62
C ASP A 613 -1.99 12.98 -14.50
N ASP A 614 -0.65 12.96 -14.59
CA ASP A 614 0.12 12.01 -15.40
C ASP A 614 0.51 10.72 -14.65
N GLU A 615 -0.05 10.51 -13.46
CA GLU A 615 0.24 9.36 -12.61
C GLU A 615 -0.86 8.29 -12.62
N GLY A 616 -0.53 7.12 -12.09
CA GLY A 616 -1.52 6.07 -11.84
C GLY A 616 -0.96 5.00 -10.94
N GLU A 617 -0.02 4.23 -11.47
CA GLU A 617 0.53 3.02 -10.84
C GLU A 617 2.02 2.81 -11.18
N ALA A 618 2.69 3.76 -11.84
CA ALA A 618 4.04 3.52 -12.31
C ALA A 618 5.04 3.50 -11.12
N PRO A 619 6.11 2.69 -11.19
CA PRO A 619 7.12 2.63 -10.12
C PRO A 619 7.81 3.98 -9.83
N ILE A 620 7.83 4.89 -10.81
CA ILE A 620 8.43 6.22 -10.72
C ILE A 620 7.45 7.34 -10.36
N ASP A 621 6.15 7.05 -10.26
CA ASP A 621 5.18 8.03 -9.76
C ASP A 621 5.52 8.34 -8.29
N LEU A 622 5.35 9.57 -7.85
CA LEU A 622 5.83 9.99 -6.54
C LEU A 622 4.65 10.41 -5.68
N ILE A 623 4.74 10.14 -4.38
CA ILE A 623 3.65 10.50 -3.47
C ILE A 623 3.67 11.99 -3.14
N ASP A 624 2.51 12.61 -3.24
CA ASP A 624 2.26 14.04 -2.99
C ASP A 624 1.97 14.35 -1.53
N ILE A 625 1.40 13.38 -0.81
CA ILE A 625 1.00 13.50 0.60
C ILE A 625 1.54 12.34 1.43
N ALA A 626 1.70 12.56 2.72
CA ALA A 626 2.17 11.56 3.65
C ALA A 626 1.03 10.62 4.09
N ILE A 627 1.28 9.31 4.04
CA ILE A 627 0.26 8.29 4.31
C ILE A 627 0.69 7.38 5.45
N GLY A 628 -0.24 7.05 6.34
CA GLY A 628 -0.09 5.99 7.35
C GLY A 628 -1.34 5.12 7.43
N ARG A 629 -1.21 3.93 8.03
CA ARG A 629 -2.32 3.00 8.24
C ARG A 629 -2.38 2.48 9.68
N LEU A 630 -3.60 2.37 10.22
CA LEU A 630 -3.91 1.59 11.42
C LEU A 630 -4.80 0.41 11.04
N PRO A 631 -4.25 -0.82 10.89
CA PRO A 631 -4.97 -1.96 10.31
C PRO A 631 -5.86 -2.68 11.35
N ALA A 632 -6.80 -1.96 11.96
CA ALA A 632 -7.71 -2.55 12.94
C ALA A 632 -8.73 -3.47 12.26
N ARG A 633 -8.97 -4.65 12.84
CA ARG A 633 -10.04 -5.59 12.45
C ARG A 633 -11.20 -5.54 13.44
N THR A 634 -10.94 -5.10 14.67
CA THR A 634 -11.92 -5.01 15.75
C THR A 634 -11.86 -3.66 16.45
N LYS A 635 -12.95 -3.29 17.14
CA LYS A 635 -13.00 -2.05 17.94
C LYS A 635 -11.93 -2.03 19.03
N LEU A 636 -11.59 -3.20 19.59
CA LEU A 636 -10.57 -3.33 20.63
C LEU A 636 -9.17 -3.04 20.09
N GLU A 637 -8.81 -3.58 18.93
CA GLU A 637 -7.52 -3.28 18.29
C GLU A 637 -7.39 -1.80 17.94
N ALA A 638 -8.48 -1.18 17.45
CA ALA A 638 -8.54 0.26 17.20
C ALA A 638 -8.30 1.07 18.48
N GLU A 639 -8.98 0.72 19.57
CA GLU A 639 -8.80 1.32 20.89
C GLU A 639 -7.34 1.20 21.38
N GLN A 640 -6.75 0.01 21.29
CA GLN A 640 -5.40 -0.27 21.76
C GLN A 640 -4.33 0.54 20.99
N MET A 641 -4.44 0.61 19.66
CA MET A 641 -3.52 1.40 18.85
C MET A 641 -3.64 2.90 19.13
N VAL A 642 -4.86 3.44 19.21
CA VAL A 642 -5.07 4.87 19.50
C VAL A 642 -4.62 5.23 20.90
N ASN A 643 -4.92 4.39 21.91
CA ASN A 643 -4.45 4.61 23.27
C ASN A 643 -2.92 4.66 23.37
N LYS A 644 -2.20 3.84 22.60
CA LYS A 644 -0.73 3.91 22.54
C LYS A 644 -0.23 5.22 21.95
N ILE A 645 -0.83 5.70 20.87
CA ILE A 645 -0.48 6.99 20.25
C ILE A 645 -0.73 8.13 21.24
N LEU A 646 -1.93 8.19 21.83
CA LEU A 646 -2.27 9.19 22.85
C LEU A 646 -1.32 9.15 24.05
N HIS A 647 -1.00 7.96 24.56
CA HIS A 647 -0.08 7.80 25.68
C HIS A 647 1.34 8.26 25.31
N TYR A 648 1.84 7.87 24.14
CA TYR A 648 3.15 8.29 23.64
C TYR A 648 3.27 9.82 23.51
N THR A 649 2.20 10.47 23.01
CA THR A 649 2.18 11.91 22.74
C THR A 649 1.93 12.76 23.99
N GLU A 650 1.02 12.35 24.88
CA GLU A 650 0.53 13.21 25.96
C GLU A 650 1.01 12.81 27.37
N SER A 651 1.44 11.56 27.59
CA SER A 651 1.74 11.07 28.93
C SER A 651 3.12 11.47 29.42
N LYS A 652 3.17 12.07 30.62
CA LYS A 652 4.42 12.40 31.33
C LYS A 652 5.23 11.17 31.74
N GLY A 653 4.61 10.00 31.81
CA GLY A 653 5.28 8.75 32.15
C GLY A 653 6.27 8.27 31.08
N THR A 654 6.25 8.89 29.90
CA THR A 654 7.07 8.49 28.74
C THR A 654 8.43 9.18 28.67
N PHE A 655 8.74 10.12 29.57
CA PHE A 655 10.08 10.71 29.64
C PHE A 655 11.09 9.69 30.16
N GLY A 656 12.23 9.57 29.48
CA GLY A 656 13.29 8.64 29.85
C GLY A 656 14.43 8.61 28.84
N ASP A 657 15.59 8.15 29.28
CA ASP A 657 16.81 8.08 28.48
C ASP A 657 16.72 7.14 27.27
N TRP A 658 15.70 6.27 27.23
CA TRP A 658 15.33 5.48 26.05
C TRP A 658 15.12 6.34 24.79
N ARG A 659 14.65 7.58 24.95
CA ARG A 659 14.49 8.56 23.86
C ARG A 659 15.82 8.97 23.23
N ASN A 660 16.94 8.69 23.91
CA ASN A 660 18.30 8.95 23.45
C ASN A 660 19.02 7.66 23.01
N SER A 661 18.29 6.58 22.71
CA SER A 661 18.83 5.29 22.27
C SER A 661 18.34 4.90 20.88
N VAL A 662 19.25 4.37 20.06
CA VAL A 662 18.96 3.71 18.77
C VAL A 662 19.49 2.28 18.82
N ALA A 663 18.64 1.31 18.51
CA ALA A 663 19.03 -0.09 18.50
C ALA A 663 19.06 -0.63 17.06
N LEU A 664 20.09 -1.38 16.70
CA LEU A 664 20.23 -2.03 15.40
C LEU A 664 20.43 -3.52 15.59
N VAL A 665 19.49 -4.31 15.06
CA VAL A 665 19.53 -5.76 15.06
C VAL A 665 19.86 -6.22 13.65
N ALA A 666 20.91 -7.04 13.51
CA ALA A 666 21.29 -7.65 12.25
C ALA A 666 21.17 -9.17 12.37
N ASP A 667 20.70 -9.82 11.30
CA ASP A 667 20.72 -11.28 11.15
C ASP A 667 22.14 -11.86 11.26
N ASP A 668 22.31 -13.17 11.11
CA ASP A 668 23.61 -13.82 10.96
C ASP A 668 24.15 -13.77 9.51
N PRO A 669 25.47 -13.96 9.30
CA PRO A 669 26.07 -13.97 7.96
C PRO A 669 25.62 -15.19 7.15
N GLU A 670 25.52 -15.06 5.82
CA GLU A 670 25.18 -16.16 4.92
C GLU A 670 25.95 -16.13 3.60
N GLY A 671 26.21 -17.31 3.02
CA GLY A 671 26.77 -17.43 1.66
C GLY A 671 28.14 -16.77 1.48
N GLY A 672 28.93 -16.73 2.55
CA GLY A 672 30.25 -16.11 2.66
C GLY A 672 30.22 -14.59 2.78
N ARG A 673 29.08 -13.98 3.20
CA ARG A 673 28.90 -12.53 3.26
C ARG A 673 28.25 -12.10 4.58
N ALA A 674 28.65 -10.92 5.05
CA ALA A 674 28.12 -10.28 6.25
C ALA A 674 27.29 -9.03 5.89
N ASP A 675 26.47 -9.13 4.83
CA ASP A 675 25.78 -7.98 4.23
C ASP A 675 24.85 -7.28 5.26
N PHE A 676 24.12 -8.03 6.10
CA PHE A 676 23.21 -7.46 7.09
C PHE A 676 23.95 -6.70 8.20
N GLN A 677 25.07 -7.23 8.69
CA GLN A 677 25.87 -6.61 9.75
C GLN A 677 26.60 -5.38 9.24
N ASP A 678 27.10 -5.42 8.01
CA ASP A 678 27.72 -4.28 7.34
C ASP A 678 26.71 -3.14 7.17
N GLN A 679 25.50 -3.46 6.68
CA GLN A 679 24.41 -2.48 6.52
C GLN A 679 24.02 -1.85 7.87
N CYS A 680 23.76 -2.65 8.90
CA CYS A 680 23.49 -2.12 10.25
C CYS A 680 24.66 -1.28 10.78
N SER A 681 25.91 -1.69 10.53
CA SER A 681 27.06 -0.90 10.96
C SER A 681 27.08 0.47 10.29
N ILE A 682 26.83 0.54 8.99
CA ILE A 682 26.75 1.81 8.24
C ILE A 682 25.64 2.70 8.78
N LEU A 683 24.44 2.15 9.06
CA LEU A 683 23.32 2.92 9.60
C LEU A 683 23.63 3.47 11.00
N GLY A 684 24.23 2.64 11.87
CA GLY A 684 24.63 3.07 13.21
C GLY A 684 25.71 4.16 13.18
N ASP A 685 26.71 4.00 12.32
CA ASP A 685 27.80 4.97 12.19
C ASP A 685 27.31 6.28 11.55
N LEU A 686 26.34 6.21 10.63
CA LEU A 686 25.65 7.38 10.07
C LEU A 686 24.90 8.15 11.16
N ALA A 687 24.13 7.45 11.99
CA ALA A 687 23.38 8.07 13.09
C ALA A 687 24.32 8.73 14.13
N ASP A 688 25.38 8.03 14.58
CA ASP A 688 26.38 8.59 15.53
C ASP A 688 27.11 9.79 14.91
N SER A 689 27.36 9.80 13.60
CA SER A 689 28.00 10.93 12.91
C SER A 689 27.10 12.15 12.75
N LEU A 690 25.80 11.96 12.52
CA LEU A 690 24.86 13.06 12.30
C LEU A 690 24.34 13.66 13.60
N SER A 691 24.16 12.81 14.63
CA SER A 691 23.60 13.18 15.93
C SER A 691 24.28 12.39 17.04
N PRO A 692 25.51 12.78 17.42
CA PRO A 692 26.31 12.04 18.40
C PRO A 692 25.73 12.03 19.81
N GLU A 693 24.69 12.81 20.11
CA GLU A 693 23.96 12.74 21.37
C GLU A 693 23.26 11.40 21.59
N PHE A 694 22.85 10.70 20.53
CA PHE A 694 22.17 9.40 20.60
C PHE A 694 23.14 8.25 20.88
N ASN A 695 22.67 7.24 21.62
CA ASN A 695 23.45 6.07 21.97
C ASN A 695 23.08 4.90 21.06
N ILE A 696 24.06 4.45 20.28
CA ILE A 696 23.91 3.35 19.33
C ILE A 696 24.16 2.01 20.03
N HIS A 697 23.21 1.08 19.91
CA HIS A 697 23.29 -0.27 20.43
C HIS A 697 23.21 -1.27 19.28
N LYS A 698 24.21 -2.14 19.11
CA LYS A 698 24.29 -3.13 18.02
C LYS A 698 24.06 -4.54 18.59
N ILE A 699 23.00 -5.21 18.14
CA ILE A 699 22.65 -6.59 18.52
C ILE A 699 22.77 -7.45 17.26
N PHE A 700 23.98 -7.96 16.99
CA PHE A 700 24.23 -8.79 15.81
C PHE A 700 24.21 -10.25 16.22
N LEU A 701 23.39 -11.08 15.54
CA LEU A 701 23.13 -12.45 16.00
C LEU A 701 24.42 -13.27 16.16
N ASP A 702 25.32 -13.19 15.19
CA ASP A 702 26.58 -13.94 15.23
C ASP A 702 27.57 -13.42 16.29
N ALA A 703 27.28 -12.34 17.04
CA ALA A 703 28.01 -11.99 18.26
C ALA A 703 27.64 -12.87 19.47
N PHE A 704 26.53 -13.61 19.38
CA PHE A 704 26.02 -14.54 20.40
C PHE A 704 26.28 -15.98 20.00
N THR A 705 26.13 -16.89 20.97
CA THR A 705 26.33 -18.32 20.74
C THR A 705 25.07 -18.95 20.16
N GLN A 706 25.21 -19.59 19.01
CA GLN A 706 24.14 -20.38 18.40
C GLN A 706 24.01 -21.72 19.13
N VAL A 707 22.78 -22.14 19.42
CA VAL A 707 22.50 -23.42 20.07
C VAL A 707 21.54 -24.26 19.21
N ALA A 708 21.86 -25.54 19.06
CA ALA A 708 21.01 -26.48 18.35
C ALA A 708 19.91 -27.05 19.27
N GLY A 709 18.65 -26.94 18.84
CA GLY A 709 17.50 -27.54 19.51
C GLY A 709 16.72 -28.49 18.61
N SER A 710 15.73 -29.19 19.17
CA SER A 710 14.84 -30.09 18.41
C SER A 710 14.04 -29.38 17.32
N GLY A 711 13.85 -28.05 17.44
CA GLY A 711 13.18 -27.20 16.46
C GLY A 711 14.11 -26.54 15.44
N GLY A 712 15.42 -26.81 15.46
CA GLY A 712 16.46 -26.11 14.69
C GLY A 712 17.35 -25.20 15.56
N GLU A 713 18.27 -24.48 14.92
CA GLU A 713 19.21 -23.55 15.55
C GLU A 713 18.52 -22.31 16.12
N ARG A 714 19.09 -21.73 17.17
CA ARG A 714 18.56 -20.62 17.97
C ARG A 714 19.70 -19.73 18.47
N TYR A 715 19.40 -18.46 18.68
CA TYR A 715 20.22 -17.54 19.48
C TYR A 715 19.46 -17.04 20.72
N PRO A 716 19.39 -17.83 21.83
CA PRO A 716 18.62 -17.45 23.02
C PRO A 716 19.08 -16.12 23.62
N ASP A 717 20.40 -15.95 23.80
CA ASP A 717 20.95 -14.73 24.39
C ASP A 717 20.71 -13.49 23.50
N ALA A 718 20.65 -13.66 22.17
CA ALA A 718 20.29 -12.57 21.27
C ALA A 718 18.81 -12.23 21.36
N ALA A 719 17.93 -13.22 21.44
CA ALA A 719 16.49 -13.02 21.65
C ALA A 719 16.19 -12.32 22.99
N ASP A 720 16.94 -12.69 24.05
CA ASP A 720 16.89 -12.03 25.35
C ASP A 720 17.41 -10.58 25.26
N ALA A 721 18.51 -10.34 24.55
CA ALA A 721 19.03 -8.99 24.32
C ALA A 721 18.04 -8.10 23.56
N ILE A 722 17.34 -8.64 22.55
CA ILE A 722 16.26 -7.95 21.82
C ILE A 722 15.12 -7.59 22.77
N SER A 723 14.61 -8.57 23.53
CA SER A 723 13.50 -8.36 24.47
C SER A 723 13.85 -7.37 25.57
N GLU A 724 15.07 -7.45 26.11
CA GLU A 724 15.58 -6.52 27.11
C GLU A 724 15.75 -5.09 26.54
N ARG A 725 16.16 -4.96 25.28
CA ARG A 725 16.25 -3.65 24.62
C ARG A 725 14.87 -3.03 24.42
N VAL A 726 13.86 -3.81 24.03
CA VAL A 726 12.46 -3.35 23.94
C VAL A 726 11.94 -2.95 25.32
N ARG A 727 12.18 -3.76 26.35
CA ARG A 727 11.78 -3.47 27.74
C ARG A 727 12.41 -2.17 28.26
N LYS A 728 13.69 -1.93 27.98
CA LYS A 728 14.38 -0.66 28.29
C LYS A 728 13.94 0.49 27.36
N GLY A 729 13.38 0.18 26.20
CA GLY A 729 12.96 1.12 25.16
C GLY A 729 14.11 1.60 24.28
N ALA A 730 13.79 2.10 23.10
CA ALA A 730 14.68 2.84 22.21
C ALA A 730 13.82 3.84 21.44
N LEU A 731 14.38 4.96 20.98
CA LEU A 731 13.62 5.86 20.12
C LEU A 731 13.31 5.18 18.78
N MET A 732 14.32 4.48 18.23
CA MET A 732 14.22 3.70 17.01
C MET A 732 14.87 2.34 17.20
N MET A 733 14.22 1.31 16.64
CA MET A 733 14.71 -0.07 16.64
C MET A 733 14.71 -0.61 15.21
N TYR A 734 15.91 -0.80 14.66
CA TYR A 734 16.13 -1.35 13.33
C TYR A 734 16.25 -2.87 13.39
N TYR A 735 15.66 -3.55 12.41
CA TYR A 735 15.97 -4.94 12.07
C TYR A 735 16.29 -5.06 10.59
N ILE A 736 17.47 -5.57 10.26
CA ILE A 736 17.92 -5.83 8.88
C ILE A 736 18.27 -7.33 8.77
N GLY A 737 17.51 -8.09 7.99
CA GLY A 737 17.66 -9.54 7.94
C GLY A 737 16.47 -10.28 7.31
N HIS A 738 16.51 -11.61 7.40
CA HIS A 738 15.41 -12.48 6.99
C HIS A 738 14.21 -12.39 7.92
N GLY A 739 13.04 -12.72 7.40
CA GLY A 739 11.83 -12.64 8.21
C GLY A 739 10.61 -13.03 7.41
N GLY A 740 9.49 -12.92 8.09
CA GLY A 740 8.19 -13.18 7.51
C GLY A 740 7.10 -12.82 8.48
N GLU A 741 5.89 -13.26 8.14
CA GLU A 741 4.66 -12.96 8.87
C GLU A 741 4.66 -13.44 10.34
N LEU A 742 5.63 -14.27 10.77
CA LEU A 742 5.70 -14.84 12.11
C LEU A 742 6.82 -14.27 13.00
N GLY A 743 7.76 -13.50 12.44
CA GLY A 743 8.92 -13.05 13.21
C GLY A 743 10.17 -12.70 12.41
N TRP A 744 11.29 -12.64 13.12
CA TRP A 744 12.63 -12.30 12.60
C TRP A 744 13.57 -13.51 12.62
N ALA A 745 14.41 -13.61 11.59
CA ALA A 745 15.41 -14.65 11.36
C ALA A 745 14.85 -16.07 11.18
N HIS A 746 15.62 -16.97 10.55
CA HIS A 746 15.27 -18.40 10.51
C HIS A 746 15.40 -19.04 11.91
N GLU A 747 16.28 -18.49 12.73
CA GLU A 747 16.62 -18.90 14.08
C GLU A 747 15.55 -18.47 15.07
N ARG A 748 14.52 -17.70 14.65
CA ARG A 748 13.38 -17.25 15.47
C ARG A 748 13.84 -16.45 16.69
N VAL A 749 14.55 -15.35 16.45
CA VAL A 749 15.03 -14.43 17.50
C VAL A 749 13.94 -13.46 17.96
N LEU A 750 12.85 -13.33 17.19
CA LEU A 750 11.62 -12.67 17.59
C LEU A 750 10.42 -13.50 17.09
N GLU A 751 9.47 -13.78 17.97
CA GLU A 751 8.23 -14.52 17.65
C GLU A 751 7.02 -13.82 18.28
N VAL A 752 5.82 -14.08 17.75
CA VAL A 752 4.54 -13.51 18.26
C VAL A 752 4.34 -13.69 19.78
N PRO A 753 4.62 -14.86 20.41
CA PRO A 753 4.49 -15.00 21.85
C PRO A 753 5.42 -14.08 22.65
N THR A 754 6.60 -13.75 22.12
CA THR A 754 7.53 -12.79 22.74
C THR A 754 6.97 -11.37 22.63
N ILE A 755 6.48 -10.99 21.45
CA ILE A 755 5.86 -9.68 21.21
C ILE A 755 4.71 -9.43 22.19
N ASN A 756 3.83 -10.42 22.37
CA ASN A 756 2.66 -10.31 23.25
C ASN A 756 3.00 -10.21 24.74
N LYS A 757 4.23 -10.55 25.15
CA LYS A 757 4.71 -10.44 26.54
C LYS A 757 5.38 -9.09 26.83
N TRP A 758 5.56 -8.23 25.84
CA TRP A 758 6.20 -6.93 26.07
C TRP A 758 5.31 -5.98 26.87
N GLU A 759 5.92 -5.28 27.83
CA GLU A 759 5.27 -4.39 28.79
C GLU A 759 5.86 -2.96 28.79
N ASN A 760 6.41 -2.54 27.64
CA ASN A 760 7.15 -1.28 27.46
C ASN A 760 6.26 -0.08 27.07
N LEU A 761 5.05 0.04 27.63
CA LEU A 761 4.08 1.10 27.27
C LEU A 761 4.65 2.53 27.42
N ASN A 762 5.55 2.75 28.38
CA ASN A 762 6.16 4.07 28.62
C ASN A 762 7.36 4.39 27.70
N ASN A 763 7.78 3.45 26.87
CA ASN A 763 9.03 3.51 26.15
C ASN A 763 8.94 2.73 24.83
N LEU A 764 7.92 3.11 24.04
CA LEU A 764 7.57 2.51 22.75
C LEU A 764 8.51 2.98 21.63
N PRO A 765 9.31 2.11 21.01
CA PRO A 765 10.11 2.46 19.83
C PRO A 765 9.25 2.63 18.57
N LEU A 766 9.80 3.39 17.62
CA LEU A 766 9.53 3.17 16.20
C LEU A 766 10.32 1.95 15.74
N PHE A 767 9.65 0.92 15.22
CA PHE A 767 10.33 -0.20 14.58
C PHE A 767 10.57 0.11 13.10
N ILE A 768 11.77 -0.19 12.61
CA ILE A 768 12.15 -0.01 11.22
C ILE A 768 12.69 -1.34 10.72
N THR A 769 11.93 -2.03 9.87
CA THR A 769 12.23 -3.41 9.50
C THR A 769 12.50 -3.54 8.00
N ALA A 770 13.75 -3.86 7.66
CA ALA A 770 14.20 -4.23 6.32
C ALA A 770 14.20 -5.76 6.18
N THR A 771 13.01 -6.35 6.07
CA THR A 771 12.83 -7.80 5.98
C THR A 771 11.65 -8.14 5.06
N CYS A 772 11.35 -9.40 4.80
CA CYS A 772 10.19 -9.78 3.98
C CYS A 772 8.92 -9.87 4.85
N GLU A 773 7.79 -9.34 4.35
CA GLU A 773 6.42 -9.65 4.82
C GLU A 773 6.19 -9.59 6.34
N PHE A 774 6.93 -8.74 7.07
CA PHE A 774 6.78 -8.66 8.52
C PHE A 774 5.39 -8.15 8.92
N THR A 775 4.80 -7.31 8.06
CA THR A 775 3.48 -6.71 8.26
C THR A 775 2.59 -6.91 7.04
N ARG A 776 2.06 -8.13 6.89
CA ARG A 776 1.15 -8.49 5.79
C ARG A 776 -0.30 -8.24 6.19
N TYR A 777 -0.67 -6.97 6.34
CA TYR A 777 -1.99 -6.57 6.84
C TYR A 777 -3.14 -7.05 5.94
N ASP A 778 -2.90 -7.33 4.66
CA ASP A 778 -3.97 -7.68 3.71
C ASP A 778 -4.24 -9.19 3.55
N ASP A 779 -3.66 -10.08 4.39
CA ASP A 779 -4.10 -11.49 4.43
C ASP A 779 -5.19 -11.66 5.51
N PRO A 780 -6.48 -11.72 5.16
CA PRO A 780 -7.55 -11.84 6.14
C PRO A 780 -7.49 -13.12 6.97
N ARG A 781 -6.76 -14.15 6.55
CA ARG A 781 -6.67 -15.42 7.28
C ARG A 781 -5.59 -15.42 8.35
N ARG A 782 -4.82 -14.34 8.51
CA ARG A 782 -3.70 -14.29 9.42
C ARG A 782 -3.50 -12.89 9.98
N THR A 783 -2.90 -12.82 11.17
CA THR A 783 -2.32 -11.60 11.71
C THR A 783 -0.81 -11.80 11.74
N SER A 784 -0.08 -10.87 11.15
CA SER A 784 1.37 -10.90 11.04
C SER A 784 2.06 -10.38 12.31
N ALA A 785 3.33 -10.75 12.50
CA ALA A 785 4.11 -10.36 13.68
C ALA A 785 4.21 -8.84 13.83
N GLY A 786 4.36 -8.09 12.73
CA GLY A 786 4.36 -6.63 12.76
C GLY A 786 3.02 -6.02 13.20
N GLU A 787 1.90 -6.64 12.85
CA GLU A 787 0.58 -6.24 13.37
C GLU A 787 0.49 -6.50 14.89
N TYR A 788 1.01 -7.62 15.41
CA TYR A 788 1.06 -7.86 16.86
C TYR A 788 1.91 -6.82 17.61
N VAL A 789 2.95 -6.25 16.99
CA VAL A 789 3.70 -5.12 17.58
C VAL A 789 2.80 -3.90 17.76
N MET A 790 1.87 -3.66 16.83
CA MET A 790 0.86 -2.59 16.93
C MET A 790 -0.27 -2.93 17.89
N PHE A 791 -0.72 -4.18 17.94
CA PHE A 791 -1.89 -4.57 18.73
C PHE A 791 -1.58 -4.83 20.20
N ASN A 792 -0.31 -5.00 20.59
CA ASN A 792 0.01 -5.21 22.01
C ASN A 792 -0.43 -3.99 22.85
N PRO A 793 -1.37 -4.16 23.81
CA PRO A 793 -1.90 -3.06 24.63
C PRO A 793 -0.94 -2.59 25.73
N SER A 794 0.00 -3.44 26.14
CA SER A 794 0.93 -3.19 27.23
C SER A 794 2.32 -2.76 26.75
N GLY A 795 2.58 -2.78 25.44
CA GLY A 795 3.90 -2.50 24.90
C GLY A 795 3.98 -2.62 23.38
N GLY A 796 5.12 -3.10 22.89
CA GLY A 796 5.43 -3.17 21.46
C GLY A 796 5.95 -1.85 20.93
N GLY A 797 5.50 -1.48 19.73
CA GLY A 797 5.90 -0.26 19.04
C GLY A 797 4.81 0.79 19.07
N VAL A 798 5.19 2.06 18.93
CA VAL A 798 4.24 3.16 18.70
C VAL A 798 3.84 3.22 17.22
N ALA A 799 4.77 2.85 16.33
CA ALA A 799 4.59 2.77 14.89
C ALA A 799 5.62 1.80 14.30
N LEU A 800 5.40 1.37 13.06
CA LEU A 800 6.36 0.63 12.25
C LEU A 800 6.56 1.30 10.90
N LEU A 801 7.80 1.35 10.47
CA LEU A 801 8.18 1.54 9.08
C LEU A 801 8.70 0.19 8.54
N THR A 802 7.84 -0.50 7.82
CA THR A 802 7.93 -1.96 7.61
C THR A 802 7.60 -2.34 6.17
N THR A 803 7.83 -3.59 5.81
CA THR A 803 7.50 -4.15 4.51
C THR A 803 6.23 -4.99 4.57
N THR A 804 5.44 -4.94 3.49
CA THR A 804 4.16 -5.66 3.35
C THR A 804 4.25 -6.91 2.47
N ARG A 805 5.35 -7.04 1.70
CA ARG A 805 5.60 -8.09 0.70
C ARG A 805 7.04 -8.55 0.68
N ALA A 806 7.31 -9.58 -0.11
CA ALA A 806 8.66 -10.03 -0.42
C ALA A 806 9.44 -8.88 -1.08
N VAL A 807 10.65 -8.65 -0.59
CA VAL A 807 11.48 -7.50 -0.94
C VAL A 807 12.94 -7.91 -1.07
N TYR A 808 13.74 -7.07 -1.73
CA TYR A 808 15.16 -7.29 -1.89
C TYR A 808 15.99 -6.51 -0.86
N SER A 809 17.10 -7.11 -0.39
CA SER A 809 17.95 -6.54 0.66
C SER A 809 18.63 -5.22 0.24
N GLY A 810 19.15 -5.14 -0.97
CA GLY A 810 19.81 -3.93 -1.51
C GLY A 810 18.90 -2.70 -1.48
N PRO A 811 17.73 -2.71 -2.15
CA PRO A 811 16.80 -1.59 -2.09
C PRO A 811 16.25 -1.30 -0.68
N ASN A 812 16.11 -2.31 0.20
CA ASN A 812 15.78 -2.05 1.60
C ASN A 812 16.87 -1.26 2.34
N PHE A 813 18.14 -1.54 2.06
CA PHE A 813 19.24 -0.76 2.60
C PHE A 813 19.20 0.69 2.12
N ASP A 814 18.96 0.92 0.81
CA ASP A 814 18.83 2.28 0.27
C ASP A 814 17.71 3.08 0.98
N LEU A 815 16.55 2.44 1.22
CA LEU A 815 15.42 3.04 1.94
C LEU A 815 15.77 3.36 3.40
N THR A 816 16.32 2.39 4.14
CA THR A 816 16.67 2.58 5.56
C THR A 816 17.83 3.58 5.74
N TYR A 817 18.79 3.63 4.82
CA TYR A 817 19.84 4.63 4.81
C TYR A 817 19.29 6.04 4.62
N SER A 818 18.41 6.21 3.62
CA SER A 818 17.79 7.50 3.32
C SER A 818 16.92 7.98 4.49
N PHE A 819 16.10 7.10 5.07
CA PHE A 819 15.32 7.41 6.26
C PHE A 819 16.20 7.80 7.44
N THR A 820 17.25 7.02 7.74
CA THR A 820 18.18 7.31 8.85
C THR A 820 18.82 8.68 8.67
N ARG A 821 19.34 8.96 7.47
CA ARG A 821 19.95 10.25 7.15
C ARG A 821 18.97 11.40 7.40
N GLN A 822 17.77 11.30 6.85
CA GLN A 822 16.75 12.34 6.96
C GLN A 822 16.29 12.55 8.41
N ALA A 823 16.08 11.47 9.16
CA ALA A 823 15.60 11.52 10.53
C ALA A 823 16.57 12.29 11.46
N PHE A 824 17.88 12.12 11.26
CA PHE A 824 18.91 12.80 12.06
C PHE A 824 19.34 14.16 11.48
N GLU A 825 19.36 14.36 10.16
CA GLU A 825 19.61 15.68 9.58
C GLU A 825 18.52 16.70 9.90
N ALA A 826 17.26 16.26 9.93
CA ALA A 826 16.10 17.12 10.21
C ALA A 826 16.11 17.71 11.64
N LEU A 827 16.85 17.11 12.58
CA LEU A 827 17.00 17.65 13.95
C LEU A 827 17.64 19.04 14.00
N LYS A 828 18.30 19.47 12.90
CA LYS A 828 18.82 20.83 12.74
C LYS A 828 17.71 21.88 12.56
N GLY A 829 16.49 21.47 12.21
CA GLY A 829 15.33 22.33 11.97
C GLY A 829 14.15 22.01 12.89
N GLU A 830 12.93 22.12 12.36
CA GLU A 830 11.75 21.58 13.04
C GLU A 830 11.79 20.05 13.02
N LYS A 831 11.35 19.43 14.12
CA LYS A 831 11.33 17.97 14.22
C LYS A 831 10.33 17.41 13.20
N PRO A 832 10.75 16.47 12.34
CA PRO A 832 9.91 15.99 11.27
C PRO A 832 8.80 15.06 11.81
N ARG A 833 7.67 15.00 11.10
CA ARG A 833 6.65 13.97 11.35
C ARG A 833 7.03 12.68 10.62
N LEU A 834 6.53 11.56 11.12
CA LEU A 834 6.83 10.24 10.56
C LEU A 834 6.43 10.13 9.10
N GLY A 835 5.25 10.63 8.76
CA GLY A 835 4.74 10.62 7.40
C GLY A 835 5.62 11.41 6.44
N ASP A 836 6.09 12.60 6.83
CA ASP A 836 6.97 13.43 6.00
C ASP A 836 8.29 12.72 5.69
N MET A 837 8.90 12.10 6.71
CA MET A 837 10.14 11.33 6.53
C MET A 837 9.92 10.10 5.66
N CYS A 838 8.80 9.40 5.83
CA CYS A 838 8.45 8.27 4.99
C CYS A 838 8.28 8.71 3.53
N ALA A 839 7.55 9.80 3.29
CA ALA A 839 7.30 10.32 1.95
C ALA A 839 8.58 10.74 1.25
N GLN A 840 9.41 11.53 1.92
CA GLN A 840 10.68 12.00 1.38
C GLN A 840 11.69 10.85 1.16
N THR A 841 11.67 9.81 2.01
CA THR A 841 12.45 8.58 1.82
C THR A 841 12.06 7.87 0.51
N LYS A 842 10.76 7.78 0.23
CA LYS A 842 10.27 7.15 -1.00
C LYS A 842 10.62 7.95 -2.25
N VAL A 843 10.46 9.27 -2.19
CA VAL A 843 10.83 10.19 -3.29
C VAL A 843 12.32 10.07 -3.65
N GLU A 844 13.20 10.06 -2.66
CA GLU A 844 14.65 9.93 -2.87
C GLU A 844 15.04 8.57 -3.50
N ASN A 845 14.24 7.54 -3.26
CA ASN A 845 14.50 6.17 -3.70
C ASN A 845 13.70 5.72 -4.92
N ALA A 846 13.02 6.63 -5.60
CA ALA A 846 12.28 6.33 -6.82
C ALA A 846 13.17 5.65 -7.87
N SER A 847 12.65 4.60 -8.50
CA SER A 847 13.36 3.83 -9.52
C SER A 847 12.37 3.11 -10.44
N THR A 848 12.76 2.89 -11.70
CA THR A 848 11.91 2.25 -12.71
C THR A 848 11.87 0.72 -12.63
N GLY A 849 12.83 0.11 -11.92
CA GLY A 849 13.01 -1.35 -11.85
C GLY A 849 12.32 -2.02 -10.66
N ALA A 850 12.67 -3.28 -10.40
CA ALA A 850 12.19 -4.01 -9.22
C ALA A 850 12.56 -3.34 -7.88
N ALA A 851 13.56 -2.46 -7.87
CA ALA A 851 13.85 -1.58 -6.73
C ALA A 851 12.69 -0.60 -6.43
N GLY A 852 11.95 -0.14 -7.44
CA GLY A 852 10.76 0.70 -7.26
C GLY A 852 9.61 -0.04 -6.55
N ASN A 853 9.48 -1.35 -6.76
CA ASN A 853 8.49 -2.16 -6.04
C ASN A 853 8.78 -2.22 -4.55
N ASN A 854 10.06 -2.33 -4.14
CA ASN A 854 10.45 -2.28 -2.72
C ASN A 854 9.95 -1.00 -2.04
N THR A 855 10.07 0.15 -2.72
CA THR A 855 9.59 1.44 -2.21
C THR A 855 8.08 1.42 -1.94
N ARG A 856 7.29 0.77 -2.81
CA ARG A 856 5.83 0.60 -2.63
C ARG A 856 5.45 -0.35 -1.50
N CYS A 857 6.28 -1.37 -1.24
CA CYS A 857 6.09 -2.30 -0.12
C CYS A 857 6.45 -1.69 1.24
N PHE A 858 7.27 -0.63 1.26
CA PHE A 858 7.72 0.03 2.47
C PHE A 858 6.63 0.97 2.99
N THR A 859 5.99 0.63 4.09
CA THR A 859 4.75 1.28 4.57
C THR A 859 4.91 1.77 6.00
N LEU A 860 4.30 2.91 6.30
CA LEU A 860 4.12 3.40 7.65
C LEU A 860 2.83 2.81 8.26
N LEU A 861 2.99 1.90 9.22
CA LEU A 861 1.91 1.54 10.13
C LEU A 861 1.96 2.41 11.37
N GLY A 862 1.00 3.31 11.50
CA GLY A 862 0.96 4.34 12.51
C GLY A 862 0.37 5.64 11.98
N ASP A 863 0.30 6.64 12.86
CA ASP A 863 -0.20 7.96 12.51
C ASP A 863 0.88 8.76 11.71
N PRO A 864 0.60 9.18 10.46
CA PRO A 864 1.55 9.93 9.64
C PRO A 864 1.86 11.32 10.19
N ALA A 865 0.95 11.92 10.95
CA ALA A 865 1.13 13.21 11.57
C ALA A 865 1.90 13.12 12.90
N MET A 866 2.18 11.93 13.44
CA MET A 866 2.92 11.81 14.70
C MET A 866 4.38 12.24 14.56
N ARG A 867 4.90 12.90 15.61
CA ARG A 867 6.34 13.17 15.79
C ARG A 867 6.94 12.16 16.75
N LEU A 868 8.14 11.67 16.43
CA LEU A 868 8.90 10.89 17.41
C LEU A 868 9.33 11.76 18.59
N ALA A 869 9.45 11.14 19.74
CA ALA A 869 9.86 11.75 21.00
C ALA A 869 11.36 12.07 21.03
N PHE A 870 11.89 12.71 19.98
CA PHE A 870 13.22 13.31 20.01
C PHE A 870 13.31 14.30 21.18
N PRO A 871 14.43 14.37 21.90
CA PRO A 871 14.64 15.38 22.94
C PRO A 871 14.50 16.82 22.41
N GLN A 872 13.87 17.72 23.16
CA GLN A 872 13.56 19.10 22.69
C GLN A 872 14.75 20.06 22.77
N GLU A 873 15.43 20.05 23.91
CA GLU A 873 16.49 20.99 24.23
C GLU A 873 17.86 20.31 24.32
N ARG A 874 18.90 21.08 24.65
CA ARG A 874 20.28 20.59 24.70
C ARG A 874 20.82 20.51 26.12
N VAL A 875 21.74 19.59 26.36
CA VAL A 875 22.58 19.54 27.56
C VAL A 875 24.01 19.92 27.19
N VAL A 876 24.57 20.90 27.88
CA VAL A 876 25.91 21.44 27.62
C VAL A 876 26.79 21.23 28.85
N VAL A 877 28.00 20.71 28.65
CA VAL A 877 29.00 20.52 29.71
C VAL A 877 29.86 21.78 29.80
N THR A 878 30.11 22.26 31.02
CA THR A 878 30.95 23.43 31.30
C THR A 878 32.25 23.09 32.00
N GLU A 879 32.25 22.01 32.78
CA GLU A 879 33.41 21.55 33.54
C GLU A 879 33.55 20.04 33.36
N LEU A 880 34.67 19.62 32.75
CA LEU A 880 35.04 18.24 32.46
C LEU A 880 36.57 18.14 32.53
N PRO A 881 37.15 17.13 33.21
CA PRO A 881 38.59 16.93 33.18
C PRO A 881 39.07 16.46 31.81
N ASP A 882 40.23 16.96 31.38
CA ASP A 882 40.88 16.57 30.11
C ASP A 882 41.13 15.05 30.02
N THR A 883 41.39 14.40 31.15
CA THR A 883 41.64 12.96 31.23
C THR A 883 40.92 12.36 32.43
N ILE A 884 40.23 11.24 32.20
CA ILE A 884 39.56 10.44 33.23
C ILE A 884 40.34 9.14 33.41
N ARG A 885 40.88 8.91 34.62
CA ARG A 885 41.68 7.73 34.97
C ARG A 885 40.94 6.81 35.94
N GLY A 886 41.26 5.52 35.94
CA GLY A 886 40.68 4.57 36.91
C GLY A 886 41.04 4.95 38.35
N LEU A 887 40.10 4.80 39.29
CA LEU A 887 40.18 5.22 40.70
C LEU A 887 40.26 6.75 40.94
N GLU A 888 40.02 7.56 39.90
CA GLU A 888 39.93 9.02 40.02
C GLU A 888 38.51 9.43 40.43
N LYS A 889 38.40 10.44 41.29
CA LYS A 889 37.12 11.11 41.57
C LYS A 889 36.91 12.24 40.58
N VAL A 890 35.84 12.16 39.81
CA VAL A 890 35.53 13.07 38.70
C VAL A 890 34.35 13.95 39.09
N LEU A 891 34.48 15.26 38.89
CA LEU A 891 33.40 16.25 39.00
C LEU A 891 33.02 16.72 37.60
N ILE A 892 31.72 16.72 37.31
CA ILE A 892 31.17 17.24 36.05
C ILE A 892 30.11 18.29 36.37
N LYS A 893 30.17 19.41 35.65
CA LYS A 893 29.14 20.47 35.69
C LYS A 893 28.65 20.80 34.29
N GLY A 894 27.39 21.22 34.21
CA GLY A 894 26.80 21.68 32.96
C GLY A 894 25.45 22.33 33.18
N TYR A 895 24.77 22.61 32.07
CA TYR A 895 23.44 23.21 32.08
C TYR A 895 22.57 22.72 30.92
N VAL A 896 21.25 22.90 31.07
CA VAL A 896 20.26 22.70 30.02
C VAL A 896 20.09 24.01 29.26
N ALA A 897 20.20 23.93 27.93
CA ALA A 897 20.25 25.07 27.04
C ALA A 897 19.22 24.96 25.93
N ASP A 898 18.74 26.11 25.45
CA ASP A 898 17.93 26.19 24.25
C ASP A 898 18.76 25.91 22.98
N ARG A 899 18.11 25.97 21.81
CA ARG A 899 18.77 25.77 20.51
C ARG A 899 19.87 26.80 20.21
N ASP A 900 19.77 27.99 20.80
CA ASP A 900 20.75 29.09 20.68
C ASP A 900 21.84 29.02 21.76
N SER A 901 21.88 27.94 22.54
CA SER A 901 22.82 27.68 23.63
C SER A 901 22.67 28.63 24.83
N ASN A 902 21.51 29.27 25.00
CA ASN A 902 21.21 30.03 26.22
C ASN A 902 20.69 29.09 27.29
N ILE A 903 21.10 29.32 28.54
CA ILE A 903 20.61 28.54 29.68
C ILE A 903 19.10 28.72 29.91
N ILE A 904 18.40 27.59 30.10
CA ILE A 904 16.96 27.55 30.41
C ILE A 904 16.78 27.57 31.93
N LYS A 905 16.67 28.78 32.50
CA LYS A 905 16.69 29.01 33.96
C LYS A 905 15.49 28.47 34.73
N ASP A 906 14.41 28.11 34.07
CA ASP A 906 13.21 27.52 34.68
C ASP A 906 13.21 25.98 34.62
N PHE A 907 14.23 25.37 34.02
CA PHE A 907 14.38 23.92 33.99
C PHE A 907 14.76 23.38 35.38
N ASN A 908 13.82 22.71 36.04
CA ASN A 908 14.02 22.07 37.34
C ASN A 908 13.57 20.61 37.25
N GLY A 909 14.51 19.68 37.30
CA GLY A 909 14.25 18.29 36.94
C GLY A 909 15.41 17.35 37.23
N LEU A 910 15.54 16.31 36.40
CA LEU A 910 16.60 15.31 36.51
C LEU A 910 17.45 15.28 35.24
N VAL A 911 18.73 15.00 35.41
CA VAL A 911 19.67 14.64 34.34
C VAL A 911 20.22 13.24 34.60
N TYR A 912 20.34 12.45 33.54
CA TYR A 912 20.78 11.07 33.51
C TYR A 912 22.09 10.98 32.72
N PRO A 913 23.25 11.24 33.37
CA PRO A 913 24.55 11.09 32.74
C PRO A 913 24.94 9.60 32.57
N THR A 914 25.53 9.28 31.42
CA THR A 914 26.19 8.01 31.14
C THR A 914 27.58 8.27 30.56
N LEU A 915 28.62 7.81 31.25
CA LEU A 915 29.99 7.82 30.75
C LEU A 915 30.29 6.49 30.09
N TYR A 916 30.59 6.54 28.79
CA TYR A 916 31.05 5.41 28.02
C TYR A 916 32.58 5.44 27.87
N ASP A 917 33.20 4.26 27.95
CA ASP A 917 34.59 4.06 27.55
C ASP A 917 34.73 4.21 26.01
N LYS A 918 35.95 4.06 25.51
CA LYS A 918 36.29 4.08 24.09
C LYS A 918 35.60 2.98 23.28
N ILE A 919 35.48 3.25 21.97
CA ILE A 919 34.97 2.29 20.98
C ILE A 919 35.80 1.00 21.04
N SER A 920 35.11 -0.14 21.09
CA SER A 920 35.71 -1.46 21.07
C SER A 920 35.44 -2.15 19.74
N ARG A 921 36.43 -2.88 19.23
CA ARG A 921 36.27 -3.75 18.06
C ARG A 921 35.78 -5.11 18.53
N ILE A 922 34.58 -5.50 18.11
CA ILE A 922 33.94 -6.77 18.44
C ILE A 922 34.15 -7.74 17.29
N GLN A 923 34.32 -9.02 17.63
CA GLN A 923 34.49 -10.12 16.69
C GLN A 923 33.26 -11.04 16.77
N GLY A 924 32.68 -11.40 15.62
CA GLY A 924 31.65 -12.43 15.53
C GLY A 924 32.17 -13.83 15.88
N GLN A 925 31.27 -14.71 16.28
CA GLN A 925 31.58 -16.08 16.68
C GLN A 925 31.74 -17.03 15.47
N ASN A 926 31.33 -16.61 14.27
CA ASN A 926 31.39 -17.41 13.04
C ASN A 926 30.70 -18.78 13.24
N ASN A 927 29.47 -18.74 13.78
CA ASN A 927 28.73 -19.94 14.17
C ASN A 927 28.51 -20.88 12.98
N ASP A 928 28.18 -20.33 11.80
CA ASP A 928 27.86 -21.10 10.58
C ASP A 928 29.05 -21.33 9.64
N GLY A 929 30.24 -20.88 10.02
CA GLY A 929 31.46 -21.05 9.21
C GLY A 929 31.54 -20.16 7.96
N GLU A 930 30.72 -19.11 7.88
CA GLU A 930 30.63 -18.17 6.75
C GLU A 930 31.75 -17.11 6.71
N GLY A 931 32.56 -17.04 7.76
CA GLY A 931 33.69 -16.13 7.91
C GLY A 931 33.59 -15.28 9.18
N VAL A 932 34.73 -14.99 9.79
CA VAL A 932 34.78 -14.08 10.95
C VAL A 932 34.59 -12.65 10.49
N PHE A 933 33.55 -11.99 11.00
CA PHE A 933 33.31 -10.56 10.77
C PHE A 933 33.67 -9.74 12.02
N PHE A 934 33.90 -8.43 11.83
CA PHE A 934 34.22 -7.50 12.90
C PHE A 934 33.40 -6.23 12.76
N TYR A 935 32.97 -5.66 13.89
CA TYR A 935 32.28 -4.39 13.92
C TYR A 935 32.74 -3.55 15.11
N ASN A 936 32.48 -2.25 15.05
CA ASN A 936 32.83 -1.31 16.11
C ASN A 936 31.59 -0.91 16.91
N GLU A 937 31.72 -0.87 18.23
CA GLU A 937 30.64 -0.47 19.12
C GLU A 937 31.19 0.20 20.40
N ARG A 938 30.45 1.18 20.90
CA ARG A 938 30.71 1.81 22.20
C ARG A 938 29.78 1.20 23.27
N ARG A 939 30.16 0.03 23.79
CA ARG A 939 29.29 -0.75 24.71
C ARG A 939 29.64 -0.67 26.20
N ASN A 940 30.89 -0.33 26.53
CA ASN A 940 31.35 -0.35 27.93
C ASN A 940 30.93 0.95 28.63
N ILE A 941 30.13 0.83 29.68
CA ILE A 941 29.69 1.94 30.52
C ILE A 941 30.58 1.97 31.76
N LEU A 942 31.19 3.13 32.03
CA LEU A 942 32.02 3.36 33.22
C LEU A 942 31.24 3.98 34.37
N PHE A 943 30.23 4.78 34.05
CA PHE A 943 29.34 5.38 35.03
C PHE A 943 27.95 5.60 34.41
N ARG A 944 26.90 5.35 35.19
CA ARG A 944 25.53 5.72 34.86
C ARG A 944 24.83 6.13 36.14
N GLY A 945 24.27 7.34 36.14
CA GLY A 945 23.67 7.90 37.35
C GLY A 945 22.50 8.81 37.04
N LYS A 946 22.02 9.50 38.09
CA LYS A 946 21.03 10.57 37.99
C LYS A 946 21.43 11.71 38.93
N SER A 947 21.25 12.95 38.49
CA SER A 947 21.45 14.16 39.31
C SER A 947 20.28 15.12 39.13
N SER A 948 20.14 16.06 40.07
CA SER A 948 19.12 17.12 40.00
C SER A 948 19.61 18.26 39.12
N VAL A 949 18.73 18.76 38.25
CA VAL A 949 18.92 20.04 37.55
C VAL A 949 18.14 21.11 38.31
N LYS A 950 18.79 22.21 38.68
CA LYS A 950 18.18 23.34 39.40
C LYS A 950 18.49 24.64 38.65
N ASN A 951 17.44 25.38 38.32
CA ASN A 951 17.53 26.60 37.51
C ASN A 951 18.35 26.43 36.22
N GLY A 952 18.21 25.29 35.56
CA GLY A 952 18.96 24.93 34.36
C GLY A 952 20.35 24.34 34.61
N GLU A 953 20.92 24.40 35.82
CA GLU A 953 22.29 23.92 36.09
C GLU A 953 22.30 22.56 36.80
N PHE A 954 23.33 21.76 36.55
CA PHE A 954 23.57 20.50 37.25
C PHE A 954 25.05 20.29 37.57
N GLU A 955 25.28 19.53 38.63
CA GLU A 955 26.59 18.99 38.99
C GLU A 955 26.44 17.56 39.52
N PHE A 956 27.46 16.74 39.30
CA PHE A 956 27.56 15.42 39.92
C PHE A 956 29.02 14.96 39.98
N GLU A 957 29.29 14.05 40.90
CA GLU A 957 30.58 13.42 41.07
C GLU A 957 30.45 11.90 41.12
N PHE A 958 31.51 11.20 40.72
CA PHE A 958 31.60 9.75 40.80
C PHE A 958 33.08 9.31 40.85
N VAL A 959 33.33 8.08 41.29
CA VAL A 959 34.66 7.46 41.24
C VAL A 959 34.72 6.51 40.05
N VAL A 960 35.77 6.64 39.24
CA VAL A 960 35.95 5.81 38.05
C VAL A 960 36.34 4.38 38.46
N PRO A 961 35.70 3.34 37.91
CA PRO A 961 36.06 1.96 38.21
C PRO A 961 37.55 1.65 37.98
N LYS A 962 38.08 0.65 38.69
CA LYS A 962 39.50 0.24 38.56
C LYS A 962 39.79 -0.50 37.25
N ASP A 963 38.79 -1.18 36.70
CA ASP A 963 38.88 -2.15 35.62
C ASP A 963 38.65 -1.54 34.22
N ILE A 964 38.75 -0.21 34.09
CA ILE A 964 38.71 0.44 32.78
C ILE A 964 39.83 -0.06 31.86
N ASN A 965 39.60 0.01 30.55
CA ASN A 965 40.66 -0.24 29.60
C ASN A 965 41.72 0.88 29.71
N ARG A 966 42.95 0.52 30.10
CA ARG A 966 44.02 1.47 30.41
C ARG A 966 44.63 2.17 29.20
N ALA A 967 44.36 1.70 27.98
CA ALA A 967 44.78 2.41 26.78
C ALA A 967 44.03 3.75 26.68
N PHE A 968 44.76 4.84 26.43
CA PHE A 968 44.17 6.15 26.22
C PHE A 968 43.36 6.18 24.92
N GLY A 969 42.15 6.73 24.98
CA GLY A 969 41.30 6.98 23.84
C GLY A 969 40.08 7.81 24.22
N ASP A 970 39.33 8.25 23.22
CA ASP A 970 38.23 9.18 23.43
C ASP A 970 37.02 8.49 24.08
N GLY A 971 36.57 9.06 25.19
CA GLY A 971 35.33 8.69 25.85
C GLY A 971 34.11 9.39 25.24
N LYS A 972 32.92 9.01 25.71
CA LYS A 972 31.69 9.76 25.44
C LYS A 972 30.91 9.95 26.74
N LEU A 973 30.65 11.19 27.12
CA LEU A 973 29.57 11.48 28.06
C LEU A 973 28.28 11.69 27.27
N SER A 974 27.24 10.93 27.61
CA SER A 974 25.89 11.12 27.08
C SER A 974 24.97 11.59 28.19
N PHE A 975 24.06 12.51 27.87
CA PHE A 975 23.10 13.07 28.80
C PHE A 975 21.69 13.00 28.25
N TYR A 976 20.75 12.64 29.11
CA TYR A 976 19.33 12.88 28.92
C TYR A 976 18.80 13.65 30.13
N ALA A 977 17.98 14.67 29.95
CA ALA A 977 17.37 15.40 31.06
C ALA A 977 15.88 15.64 30.81
N HIS A 978 15.06 15.71 31.85
CA HIS A 978 13.67 16.15 31.75
C HIS A 978 13.18 16.85 33.02
N ASN A 979 12.20 17.74 32.87
CA ASN A 979 11.48 18.38 33.98
C ASN A 979 10.03 17.88 34.15
N GLY A 980 9.61 16.90 33.33
CA GLY A 980 8.24 16.37 33.30
C GLY A 980 7.27 17.16 32.43
N VAL A 981 7.77 18.16 31.69
CA VAL A 981 7.05 18.92 30.66
C VAL A 981 7.76 18.80 29.30
N TYR A 982 9.08 18.96 29.29
CA TYR A 982 9.95 18.74 28.13
C TYR A 982 11.29 18.15 28.57
N ASP A 983 12.08 17.73 27.58
CA ASP A 983 13.35 17.03 27.77
C ASP A 983 14.49 17.63 26.94
N ALA A 984 15.70 17.22 27.27
CA ALA A 984 16.94 17.65 26.65
C ALA A 984 17.91 16.49 26.47
N SER A 985 18.79 16.57 25.48
CA SER A 985 19.90 15.63 25.32
C SER A 985 21.21 16.33 24.96
N GLY A 986 22.33 15.65 25.19
CA GLY A 986 23.64 16.15 24.79
C GLY A 986 24.68 15.05 24.84
N ALA A 987 25.79 15.28 24.16
CA ALA A 987 26.99 14.47 24.31
C ALA A 987 28.25 15.34 24.30
N ASP A 988 29.27 14.88 25.02
CA ASP A 988 30.59 15.49 25.09
C ASP A 988 31.68 14.43 24.88
N PHE A 989 32.69 14.77 24.08
CA PHE A 989 33.84 13.93 23.73
C PHE A 989 35.17 14.56 24.18
N GLY A 990 35.13 15.62 24.99
CA GLY A 990 36.28 16.41 25.40
C GLY A 990 37.21 15.72 26.40
N CYS A 991 36.87 14.52 26.89
CA CYS A 991 37.71 13.77 27.81
C CYS A 991 38.38 12.55 27.15
N THR A 992 39.67 12.37 27.41
CA THR A 992 40.38 11.12 27.14
C THR A 992 40.22 10.15 28.32
N ILE A 993 39.93 8.88 28.07
CA ILE A 993 39.84 7.84 29.11
C ILE A 993 41.03 6.89 29.01
N GLY A 994 41.73 6.68 30.13
CA GLY A 994 42.82 5.71 30.21
C GLY A 994 43.70 5.86 31.45
N GLY A 995 44.63 4.92 31.64
CA GLY A 995 45.54 4.92 32.80
C GLY A 995 44.86 4.65 34.16
N LEU A 996 45.62 4.87 35.23
CA LEU A 996 45.17 4.82 36.62
C LEU A 996 45.52 6.15 37.29
N SER A 997 44.71 6.58 38.25
CA SER A 997 44.98 7.78 39.04
C SER A 997 46.33 7.66 39.74
N ASP A 998 47.13 8.72 39.69
CA ASP A 998 48.37 8.84 40.46
C ASP A 998 48.08 9.04 41.97
N ASN A 999 46.84 9.42 42.31
CA ASN A 999 46.34 9.62 43.67
C ASN A 999 44.98 8.92 43.83
N PRO A 1000 44.93 7.57 43.87
CA PRO A 1000 43.67 6.86 44.01
C PRO A 1000 43.04 7.11 45.39
N ILE A 1001 41.72 7.22 45.44
CA ILE A 1001 41.00 7.12 46.72
C ILE A 1001 41.14 5.66 47.18
N LEU A 1002 41.72 5.46 48.36
CA LEU A 1002 41.83 4.13 48.96
C LEU A 1002 40.49 3.81 49.63
N ASP A 1003 39.82 2.81 49.07
CA ASP A 1003 38.61 2.22 49.63
C ASP A 1003 38.93 0.82 50.17
N GLU A 1004 38.83 0.67 51.48
CA GLU A 1004 39.04 -0.62 52.18
C GLU A 1004 37.75 -1.15 52.81
N ASP A 1005 36.65 -0.40 52.73
CA ASP A 1005 35.36 -0.79 53.28
C ASP A 1005 34.54 -1.53 52.20
N GLY A 1006 33.76 -2.53 52.62
CA GLY A 1006 32.85 -3.23 51.72
C GLY A 1006 31.51 -2.51 51.62
N PRO A 1007 30.76 -2.69 50.51
CA PRO A 1007 29.46 -2.05 50.36
C PRO A 1007 28.49 -2.55 51.43
N GLN A 1008 27.64 -1.64 51.91
CA GLN A 1008 26.48 -1.98 52.74
C GLN A 1008 25.43 -2.61 51.84
N VAL A 1009 24.99 -3.83 52.18
CA VAL A 1009 24.04 -4.60 51.38
C VAL A 1009 22.82 -4.95 52.23
N ASP A 1010 21.66 -4.42 51.86
CA ASP A 1010 20.36 -4.83 52.36
C ASP A 1010 19.65 -5.68 51.29
N LEU A 1011 19.34 -6.94 51.63
CA LEU A 1011 18.65 -7.86 50.73
C LEU A 1011 17.20 -8.07 51.16
N TYR A 1012 16.32 -8.09 50.16
CA TYR A 1012 14.89 -8.27 50.29
C TYR A 1012 14.39 -9.26 49.23
N MET A 1013 13.18 -9.81 49.43
CA MET A 1013 12.48 -10.63 48.44
C MET A 1013 11.33 -9.81 47.86
N ASN A 1014 11.26 -9.68 46.54
CA ASN A 1014 10.31 -8.88 45.76
C ASN A 1014 10.44 -7.36 45.89
N ASP A 1015 10.32 -6.81 47.09
CA ASP A 1015 10.37 -5.36 47.34
C ASP A 1015 11.04 -5.00 48.68
N ASP A 1016 11.28 -3.71 48.89
CA ASP A 1016 11.93 -3.19 50.10
C ASP A 1016 11.06 -3.20 51.38
N LYS A 1017 9.85 -3.79 51.29
CA LYS A 1017 8.93 -3.99 52.43
C LYS A 1017 8.96 -5.42 52.93
N PHE A 1018 9.65 -6.33 52.25
CA PHE A 1018 9.81 -7.69 52.72
C PHE A 1018 10.50 -7.74 54.08
N VAL A 1019 9.91 -8.50 54.99
CA VAL A 1019 10.45 -8.79 56.31
C VAL A 1019 10.76 -10.26 56.42
N PHE A 1020 11.79 -10.60 57.20
CA PHE A 1020 12.20 -11.98 57.41
C PHE A 1020 11.03 -12.86 57.89
N GLY A 1021 10.70 -13.91 57.13
CA GLY A 1021 9.55 -14.80 57.37
C GLY A 1021 8.24 -14.39 56.69
N GLY A 1022 8.25 -13.32 55.87
CA GLY A 1022 7.10 -12.92 55.04
C GLY A 1022 6.77 -13.91 53.93
N MET A 1023 5.54 -13.83 53.39
CA MET A 1023 5.12 -14.63 52.24
C MET A 1023 5.68 -14.05 50.95
N THR A 1024 6.15 -14.90 50.05
CA THR A 1024 6.56 -14.56 48.69
C THR A 1024 5.63 -15.22 47.68
N ASN A 1025 5.69 -14.78 46.42
CA ASN A 1025 5.13 -15.49 45.27
C ASN A 1025 5.99 -16.72 44.92
N GLU A 1026 5.55 -17.47 43.90
CA GLU A 1026 6.21 -18.70 43.42
C GLU A 1026 7.56 -18.44 42.71
N ASP A 1027 7.75 -17.24 42.17
CA ASP A 1027 8.99 -16.76 41.55
C ASP A 1027 9.42 -15.42 42.17
N PRO A 1028 10.11 -15.40 43.33
CA PRO A 1028 10.48 -14.16 43.99
C PRO A 1028 11.73 -13.50 43.39
N ASP A 1029 11.65 -12.20 43.15
CA ASP A 1029 12.80 -11.39 42.75
C ASP A 1029 13.72 -11.13 43.95
N LEU A 1030 15.04 -11.22 43.73
CA LEU A 1030 16.00 -10.74 44.73
C LEU A 1030 16.15 -9.22 44.57
N PHE A 1031 15.71 -8.46 45.57
CA PHE A 1031 15.85 -7.02 45.59
C PHE A 1031 16.96 -6.60 46.55
N ALA A 1032 18.01 -5.97 46.05
CA ALA A 1032 19.15 -5.52 46.85
C ALA A 1032 19.25 -3.99 46.85
N LYS A 1033 19.37 -3.38 48.03
CA LYS A 1033 19.88 -2.02 48.18
C LYS A 1033 21.34 -2.11 48.57
N ILE A 1034 22.20 -1.61 47.69
CA ILE A 1034 23.64 -1.60 47.89
C ILE A 1034 24.06 -0.15 48.00
N TRP A 1035 24.85 0.17 49.01
CA TRP A 1035 25.41 1.51 49.22
C TRP A 1035 26.91 1.41 49.50
N ASP A 1036 27.69 2.25 48.84
CA ASP A 1036 29.12 2.41 49.04
C ASP A 1036 29.47 3.91 49.02
N GLU A 1037 30.53 4.33 49.72
CA GLU A 1037 30.94 5.73 49.72
C GLU A 1037 31.46 6.19 48.35
N ASN A 1038 31.98 5.27 47.53
CA ASN A 1038 32.53 5.55 46.21
C ASN A 1038 31.56 5.29 45.05
N GLY A 1039 30.34 4.82 45.31
CA GLY A 1039 29.28 4.67 44.29
C GLY A 1039 28.36 3.49 44.47
#